data_AF-A0A3E2BQ37-F1
#
_entry.id   AF-A0A3E2BQ37-F1
#
_cell.length_a   1.000
_cell.length_b   1.000
_cell.length_c   1.000
_cell.angle_alpha   90.00
_cell.angle_beta   90.00
_cell.angle_gamma   90.00
#
_symmetry.space_group_name_H-M   'P 1'
#
loop_
_entity.id
_entity.type
_entity.pdbx_description
1 polymer ?
#
loop_
_entity_poly.entity_id
_entity_poly.type
_entity_poly.pdbx_seq_one_letter_code
_entity_poly.pdbx_strand_id
1 'polypeptide(L)'
;MLALVLLSLNAYAPAGSLPASSSSPYIIGVKVYQPVDRPEALFNAWKKLGINTAFISQELAGQENFIRLAREAGIKIFIILPVFYNPEKLKASPELSAITGEGRPAKDDWVEFVCPGNRAYRQELVEKARKLVEDYQLDGLSLDFIRHFVFWEKVYPGAEPDLLKTTCFCPDCLATFQEETGIKIPPEITGYPAAPAWILKNHRQAWQEWRNGQVASMVEEISLAVRQVNHFLLLNIHLVPWRQEDFGGARISVAAQDPKSLFRYVDYLSPMCYAHMVKRPPEWINSVVVDLKNIAPNPIIPSIQVKEAYLPQKLTLKEFDLCLQSALKPPSAGVVFWNWEALAESKEKQQVVSKRIREFTKQKETERSQTRQKLTVPRAGLRSSPYGARQPFPGVDYWLGAAGDMARRFPGSKPALVWIVSTMERDRARKDAQVYTSRTRLTFPAPSGGENNYENIVFADSDANEAYLEEFDRAGYQVWLQVEPAMADLPTLIDLVMERYSRHPCVIGFGVDVEWHRWSEQDNEGVAVTDDQARLWVERLRRWNPGYLLFLKHWEARKLPPAYRDGLAFIDDSQIFKSLDEIVLEFARWSRWFYPSPVGFQFGYPSDRPWWQKLSDPPADIGRAILEVAPNCSDLFWVDFTMKEIWPEKK
;
A
#
# COMPACT_ATOMS: atom_id res chain seq x y z
N MET A 1 10.70 14.72 -29.75
CA MET A 1 9.46 14.03 -30.17
C MET A 1 9.10 13.05 -29.08
N LEU A 2 8.12 13.39 -28.24
CA LEU A 2 7.66 12.54 -27.15
C LEU A 2 7.03 11.27 -27.71
N ALA A 3 7.48 10.10 -27.24
CA ALA A 3 6.81 8.85 -27.49
C ALA A 3 5.53 8.79 -26.63
N LEU A 4 4.38 9.11 -27.23
CA LEU A 4 3.09 8.67 -26.72
C LEU A 4 3.03 7.15 -26.89
N VAL A 5 3.08 6.42 -25.78
CA VAL A 5 2.65 5.02 -25.76
C VAL A 5 1.13 5.01 -25.90
N LEU A 6 0.68 4.73 -27.13
CA LEU A 6 -0.72 4.51 -27.47
C LEU A 6 -1.17 3.16 -26.88
N LEU A 7 -1.77 3.20 -25.69
CA LEU A 7 -2.67 2.13 -25.25
C LEU A 7 -4.01 2.31 -25.96
N SER A 8 -4.47 1.25 -26.61
CA SER A 8 -5.70 1.16 -27.39
C SER A 8 -6.93 1.67 -26.63
N LEU A 9 -7.53 2.74 -27.16
CA LEU A 9 -8.81 3.30 -26.73
C LEU A 9 -9.95 2.37 -27.19
N ASN A 10 -10.49 1.54 -26.30
CA ASN A 10 -11.84 1.02 -26.47
C ASN A 10 -12.84 2.08 -25.99
N ALA A 11 -13.69 2.53 -26.90
CA ALA A 11 -14.74 3.51 -26.65
C ALA A 11 -15.77 2.96 -25.64
N TYR A 12 -15.78 3.52 -24.44
CA TYR A 12 -16.88 3.38 -23.48
C TYR A 12 -17.72 4.66 -23.45
N ALA A 13 -19.04 4.46 -23.40
CA ALA A 13 -20.10 5.47 -23.37
C ALA A 13 -19.89 6.58 -22.31
N PRO A 14 -20.48 7.78 -22.49
CA PRO A 14 -20.19 8.93 -21.64
C PRO A 14 -20.66 8.67 -20.21
N ALA A 15 -19.71 8.60 -19.27
CA ALA A 15 -19.99 8.60 -17.85
C ALA A 15 -20.69 9.93 -17.50
N GLY A 16 -21.93 9.84 -17.02
CA GLY A 16 -22.62 10.96 -16.39
C GLY A 16 -21.74 11.59 -15.31
N SER A 17 -21.81 12.91 -15.19
CA SER A 17 -21.07 13.69 -14.21
C SER A 17 -21.14 13.06 -12.81
N LEU A 18 -20.03 12.48 -12.35
CA LEU A 18 -19.89 12.02 -10.97
C LEU A 18 -19.96 13.23 -10.04
N PRO A 19 -20.83 13.23 -9.01
CA PRO A 19 -20.76 14.23 -7.96
C PRO A 19 -19.41 14.12 -7.25
N ALA A 20 -18.87 15.25 -6.78
CA ALA A 20 -17.65 15.30 -5.97
C ALA A 20 -17.69 14.21 -4.88
N SER A 21 -16.67 13.36 -4.82
CA SER A 21 -16.68 12.19 -3.94
C SER A 21 -16.81 12.62 -2.47
N SER A 22 -17.98 12.36 -1.91
CA SER A 22 -18.28 12.47 -0.48
C SER A 22 -17.82 11.21 0.28
N SER A 23 -16.83 10.47 -0.25
CA SER A 23 -16.49 9.16 0.29
C SER A 23 -15.73 9.33 1.61
N SER A 24 -16.41 8.99 2.71
CA SER A 24 -15.78 8.95 4.03
C SER A 24 -14.55 8.03 3.97
N PRO A 25 -13.39 8.43 4.51
CA PRO A 25 -12.21 7.55 4.57
C PRO A 25 -12.41 6.37 5.54
N TYR A 26 -13.49 6.38 6.32
CA TYR A 26 -13.81 5.35 7.32
C TYR A 26 -14.78 4.30 6.76
N ILE A 27 -14.52 3.04 7.08
CA ILE A 27 -15.37 1.91 6.68
C ILE A 27 -16.40 1.63 7.77
N ILE A 28 -17.67 1.87 7.48
CA ILE A 28 -18.78 1.38 8.29
C ILE A 28 -19.43 0.24 7.50
N GLY A 29 -18.93 -0.96 7.77
CA GLY A 29 -19.17 -2.16 7.00
C GLY A 29 -20.22 -3.08 7.61
N VAL A 30 -20.88 -3.88 6.78
CA VAL A 30 -21.73 -5.00 7.23
C VAL A 30 -21.52 -6.23 6.35
N LYS A 31 -21.47 -7.41 6.97
CA LYS A 31 -21.42 -8.70 6.26
C LYS A 31 -22.82 -9.18 5.88
N VAL A 32 -23.01 -9.60 4.63
CA VAL A 32 -24.28 -10.12 4.09
C VAL A 32 -23.99 -11.34 3.24
N TYR A 33 -24.64 -12.47 3.52
CA TYR A 33 -24.33 -13.72 2.82
C TYR A 33 -25.44 -14.21 1.90
N GLN A 34 -26.69 -13.87 2.21
CA GLN A 34 -27.85 -14.37 1.50
C GLN A 34 -28.36 -13.37 0.44
N PRO A 35 -29.02 -13.85 -0.63
CA PRO A 35 -29.77 -13.00 -1.56
C PRO A 35 -30.75 -12.06 -0.86
N VAL A 36 -30.98 -10.88 -1.46
CA VAL A 36 -31.81 -9.81 -0.88
C VAL A 36 -32.94 -9.43 -1.83
N ASP A 37 -34.19 -9.62 -1.41
CA ASP A 37 -35.37 -9.35 -2.27
C ASP A 37 -35.53 -7.88 -2.68
N ARG A 38 -35.20 -6.93 -1.80
CA ARG A 38 -35.38 -5.48 -2.01
C ARG A 38 -34.10 -4.68 -1.73
N PRO A 39 -33.10 -4.72 -2.62
CA PRO A 39 -31.80 -4.07 -2.40
C PRO A 39 -31.90 -2.55 -2.14
N GLU A 40 -32.81 -1.83 -2.80
CA GLU A 40 -32.96 -0.38 -2.62
C GLU A 40 -33.47 -0.03 -1.21
N ALA A 41 -34.42 -0.81 -0.69
CA ALA A 41 -34.92 -0.65 0.67
C ALA A 41 -33.81 -0.94 1.69
N LEU A 42 -32.99 -1.96 1.43
CA LEU A 42 -31.81 -2.30 2.21
C LEU A 42 -30.80 -1.14 2.26
N PHE A 43 -30.38 -0.61 1.10
CA PHE A 43 -29.41 0.48 1.04
C PHE A 43 -29.93 1.76 1.68
N ASN A 44 -31.23 2.05 1.56
CA ASN A 44 -31.86 3.16 2.28
C ASN A 44 -31.85 2.97 3.80
N ALA A 45 -32.02 1.75 4.29
CA ALA A 45 -31.88 1.45 5.71
C ALA A 45 -30.43 1.64 6.17
N TRP A 46 -29.45 1.14 5.41
CA TRP A 46 -28.02 1.31 5.69
C TRP A 46 -27.57 2.76 5.77
N LYS A 47 -27.99 3.61 4.82
CA LYS A 47 -27.71 5.05 4.85
C LYS A 47 -28.18 5.72 6.15
N LYS A 48 -29.37 5.35 6.66
CA LYS A 48 -29.89 5.89 7.93
C LYS A 48 -29.06 5.46 9.15
N LEU A 49 -28.37 4.32 9.06
CA LEU A 49 -27.45 3.82 10.08
C LEU A 49 -26.02 4.37 9.92
N GLY A 50 -25.71 5.01 8.79
CA GLY A 50 -24.37 5.44 8.43
C GLY A 50 -23.49 4.33 7.87
N ILE A 51 -24.07 3.18 7.50
CA ILE A 51 -23.38 2.09 6.80
C ILE A 51 -23.08 2.54 5.38
N ASN A 52 -21.83 2.38 4.96
CA ASN A 52 -21.32 2.82 3.66
C ASN A 52 -20.60 1.73 2.86
N THR A 53 -20.45 0.54 3.43
CA THR A 53 -19.70 -0.58 2.82
C THR A 53 -20.42 -1.90 3.09
N ALA A 54 -20.50 -2.76 2.09
CA ALA A 54 -21.02 -4.12 2.20
C ALA A 54 -19.94 -5.14 1.88
N PHE A 55 -19.83 -6.15 2.73
CA PHE A 55 -19.00 -7.33 2.55
C PHE A 55 -19.93 -8.49 2.19
N ILE A 56 -19.94 -8.89 0.92
CA ILE A 56 -20.97 -9.78 0.37
C ILE A 56 -20.41 -11.14 -0.05
N SER A 57 -21.24 -12.17 -0.05
CA SER A 57 -20.91 -13.46 -0.68
C SER A 57 -20.82 -13.33 -2.20
N GLN A 58 -20.11 -14.28 -2.84
CA GLN A 58 -20.10 -14.40 -4.30
C GLN A 58 -21.51 -14.65 -4.87
N GLU A 59 -22.35 -15.40 -4.16
CA GLU A 59 -23.73 -15.67 -4.54
C GLU A 59 -24.55 -14.36 -4.63
N LEU A 60 -24.46 -13.51 -3.60
CA LEU A 60 -25.15 -12.22 -3.60
C LEU A 60 -24.60 -11.26 -4.67
N ALA A 61 -23.30 -11.32 -4.96
CA ALA A 61 -22.72 -10.55 -6.06
C ALA A 61 -23.31 -10.94 -7.43
N GLY A 62 -23.66 -12.22 -7.62
CA GLY A 62 -24.32 -12.74 -8.80
C GLY A 62 -25.81 -12.37 -8.92
N GLN A 63 -26.41 -11.80 -7.88
CA GLN A 63 -27.81 -11.35 -7.94
C GLN A 63 -27.96 -10.17 -8.90
N GLU A 64 -28.95 -10.26 -9.79
CA GLU A 64 -29.22 -9.25 -10.80
C GLU A 64 -29.39 -7.85 -10.17
N ASN A 65 -28.77 -6.84 -10.79
CA ASN A 65 -28.80 -5.43 -10.39
C ASN A 65 -28.21 -5.09 -9.01
N PHE A 66 -27.83 -6.05 -8.15
CA PHE A 66 -27.40 -5.76 -6.78
C PHE A 66 -26.21 -4.79 -6.72
N ILE A 67 -25.14 -5.07 -7.46
CA ILE A 67 -23.93 -4.23 -7.50
C ILE A 67 -24.22 -2.84 -8.08
N ARG A 68 -25.02 -2.78 -9.16
CA ARG A 68 -25.42 -1.51 -9.79
C ARG A 68 -26.18 -0.64 -8.79
N LEU A 69 -27.19 -1.20 -8.13
CA LEU A 69 -28.01 -0.50 -7.14
C LEU A 69 -27.19 -0.06 -5.92
N ALA A 70 -26.22 -0.87 -5.49
CA ALA A 70 -25.30 -0.50 -4.41
C ALA A 70 -24.46 0.73 -4.80
N ARG A 71 -23.91 0.74 -6.02
CA ARG A 71 -23.13 1.86 -6.56
C ARG A 71 -23.95 3.13 -6.70
N GLU A 72 -25.18 3.05 -7.22
CA GLU A 72 -26.14 4.17 -7.27
C GLU A 72 -26.49 4.68 -5.87
N ALA A 73 -26.51 3.78 -4.88
CA ALA A 73 -26.66 4.15 -3.49
C ALA A 73 -25.36 4.68 -2.83
N GLY A 74 -24.21 4.65 -3.50
CA GLY A 74 -22.93 5.05 -2.89
C GLY A 74 -22.44 4.10 -1.80
N ILE A 75 -22.82 2.82 -1.87
CA ILE A 75 -22.33 1.76 -0.98
C ILE A 75 -21.17 1.06 -1.67
N LYS A 76 -20.00 1.03 -1.02
CA LYS A 76 -18.83 0.28 -1.50
C LYS A 76 -19.09 -1.22 -1.38
N ILE A 77 -18.70 -2.00 -2.38
CA ILE A 77 -18.89 -3.45 -2.41
C ILE A 77 -17.54 -4.17 -2.33
N PHE A 78 -17.42 -5.05 -1.33
CA PHE A 78 -16.36 -6.04 -1.20
C PHE A 78 -16.94 -7.44 -1.35
N ILE A 79 -16.40 -8.25 -2.26
CA ILE A 79 -16.70 -9.70 -2.25
C ILE A 79 -15.81 -10.39 -1.22
N ILE A 80 -16.42 -11.19 -0.35
CA ILE A 80 -15.73 -12.07 0.58
C ILE A 80 -15.21 -13.28 -0.21
N LEU A 81 -13.89 -13.46 -0.22
CA LEU A 81 -13.21 -14.59 -0.85
C LEU A 81 -12.61 -15.48 0.24
N PRO A 82 -13.22 -16.65 0.54
CA PRO A 82 -12.58 -17.68 1.35
C PRO A 82 -11.36 -18.24 0.59
N VAL A 83 -10.20 -18.19 1.23
CA VAL A 83 -8.94 -18.63 0.60
C VAL A 83 -8.71 -20.12 0.88
N PHE A 84 -8.32 -20.49 2.10
CA PHE A 84 -8.01 -21.90 2.41
C PHE A 84 -9.19 -22.67 2.98
N TYR A 85 -10.28 -22.00 3.38
CA TYR A 85 -11.54 -22.66 3.73
C TYR A 85 -12.33 -22.97 2.46
N ASN A 86 -12.47 -24.26 2.11
CA ASN A 86 -13.19 -24.70 0.93
C ASN A 86 -13.77 -26.13 1.11
N PRO A 87 -14.86 -26.28 1.88
CA PRO A 87 -15.43 -27.58 2.19
C PRO A 87 -15.95 -28.32 0.94
N GLU A 88 -16.46 -27.59 -0.06
CA GLU A 88 -16.93 -28.17 -1.32
C GLU A 88 -15.78 -28.82 -2.10
N LYS A 89 -14.62 -28.14 -2.19
CA LYS A 89 -13.42 -28.69 -2.83
C LYS A 89 -12.89 -29.90 -2.06
N LEU A 90 -12.85 -29.85 -0.73
CA LEU A 90 -12.40 -30.97 0.10
C LEU A 90 -13.32 -32.19 0.03
N LYS A 91 -14.62 -31.99 -0.18
CA LYS A 91 -15.56 -33.09 -0.43
C LYS A 91 -15.25 -33.81 -1.76
N ALA A 92 -14.85 -33.06 -2.79
CA ALA A 92 -14.50 -33.62 -4.10
C ALA A 92 -13.07 -34.20 -4.14
N SER A 93 -12.15 -33.58 -3.41
CA SER A 93 -10.71 -33.87 -3.40
C SER A 93 -10.17 -33.87 -1.95
N PRO A 94 -10.45 -34.92 -1.14
CA PRO A 94 -10.01 -35.00 0.26
C PRO A 94 -8.49 -34.95 0.44
N GLU A 95 -7.72 -35.34 -0.57
CA GLU A 95 -6.25 -35.31 -0.60
C GLU A 95 -5.67 -33.90 -0.51
N LEU A 96 -6.46 -32.87 -0.82
CA LEU A 96 -6.06 -31.47 -0.70
C LEU A 96 -6.07 -30.96 0.75
N SER A 97 -6.60 -31.75 1.69
CA SER A 97 -6.71 -31.37 3.10
C SER A 97 -5.37 -30.96 3.68
N ALA A 98 -5.35 -29.86 4.43
CA ALA A 98 -4.24 -29.58 5.31
C ALA A 98 -4.10 -30.69 6.37
N ILE A 99 -2.88 -31.05 6.74
CA ILE A 99 -2.59 -32.15 7.68
C ILE A 99 -1.96 -31.61 8.95
N THR A 100 -2.46 -32.05 10.11
CA THR A 100 -1.91 -31.70 11.43
C THR A 100 -0.59 -32.42 11.70
N GLY A 101 0.16 -31.99 12.71
CA GLY A 101 1.37 -32.67 13.17
C GLY A 101 1.12 -34.10 13.69
N GLU A 102 -0.13 -34.47 13.96
CA GLU A 102 -0.55 -35.83 14.29
C GLU A 102 -0.84 -36.71 13.06
N GLY A 103 -0.77 -36.15 11.85
CA GLY A 103 -1.06 -36.88 10.61
C GLY A 103 -2.54 -36.99 10.27
N ARG A 104 -3.39 -36.13 10.82
CA ARG A 104 -4.84 -36.11 10.58
C ARG A 104 -5.24 -34.93 9.70
N PRO A 105 -6.32 -35.04 8.89
CA PRO A 105 -6.91 -33.89 8.23
C PRO A 105 -7.26 -32.79 9.24
N ALA A 106 -6.96 -31.55 8.89
CA ALA A 106 -7.22 -30.38 9.73
C ALA A 106 -8.70 -30.04 9.66
N LYS A 107 -9.47 -30.68 10.54
CA LYS A 107 -10.90 -30.51 10.67
C LYS A 107 -11.29 -30.50 12.14
N ASP A 108 -12.06 -29.49 12.52
CA ASP A 108 -12.75 -29.41 13.81
C ASP A 108 -14.12 -28.81 13.54
N ASP A 109 -15.17 -29.61 13.80
CA ASP A 109 -16.55 -29.23 13.53
C ASP A 109 -16.75 -28.89 12.03
N TRP A 110 -17.23 -27.69 11.71
CA TRP A 110 -17.39 -27.17 10.36
C TRP A 110 -16.10 -26.58 9.76
N VAL A 111 -15.07 -26.32 10.57
CA VAL A 111 -13.84 -25.69 10.09
C VAL A 111 -12.94 -26.75 9.47
N GLU A 112 -12.64 -26.61 8.19
CA GLU A 112 -11.71 -27.46 7.45
C GLU A 112 -10.95 -26.67 6.39
N PHE A 113 -9.68 -27.02 6.17
CA PHE A 113 -8.76 -26.21 5.37
C PHE A 113 -8.10 -27.04 4.28
N VAL A 114 -8.03 -26.49 3.08
CA VAL A 114 -7.11 -26.90 2.03
C VAL A 114 -5.68 -26.55 2.44
N CYS A 115 -4.72 -27.39 2.08
CA CYS A 115 -3.30 -27.18 2.34
C CYS A 115 -2.81 -25.83 1.75
N PRO A 116 -2.32 -24.88 2.57
CA PRO A 116 -1.79 -23.59 2.09
C PRO A 116 -0.56 -23.70 1.17
N GLY A 117 0.13 -24.84 1.20
CA GLY A 117 1.27 -25.14 0.33
C GLY A 117 0.91 -25.78 -1.01
N ASN A 118 -0.37 -26.09 -1.27
CA ASN A 118 -0.77 -26.71 -2.52
C ASN A 118 -0.73 -25.69 -3.68
N ARG A 119 0.31 -25.77 -4.53
CA ARG A 119 0.57 -24.79 -5.61
C ARG A 119 -0.57 -24.73 -6.64
N ALA A 120 -1.16 -25.86 -7.02
CA ALA A 120 -2.25 -25.90 -8.00
C ALA A 120 -3.52 -25.20 -7.49
N TYR A 121 -3.89 -25.44 -6.23
CA TYR A 121 -5.04 -24.79 -5.61
C TYR A 121 -4.82 -23.28 -5.43
N ARG A 122 -3.61 -22.84 -5.09
CA ARG A 122 -3.26 -21.41 -5.02
C ARG A 122 -3.43 -20.72 -6.37
N GLN A 123 -2.93 -21.33 -7.46
CA GLN A 123 -3.11 -20.80 -8.82
C GLN A 123 -4.60 -20.70 -9.20
N GLU A 124 -5.40 -21.72 -8.88
CA GLU A 124 -6.85 -21.70 -9.09
C GLU A 124 -7.52 -20.53 -8.34
N LEU A 125 -7.11 -20.26 -7.10
CA LEU A 125 -7.62 -19.14 -6.30
C LEU A 125 -7.24 -17.77 -6.85
N VAL A 126 -5.99 -17.61 -7.31
CA VAL A 126 -5.52 -16.36 -7.93
C VAL A 126 -6.35 -16.06 -9.18
N GLU A 127 -6.55 -17.06 -10.03
CA GLU A 127 -7.37 -16.94 -11.22
C GLU A 127 -8.85 -16.69 -10.90
N LYS A 128 -9.39 -17.32 -9.85
CA LYS A 128 -10.74 -17.03 -9.34
C LYS A 128 -10.86 -15.57 -8.88
N ALA A 129 -9.89 -15.07 -8.10
CA ALA A 129 -9.90 -13.70 -7.62
C ALA A 129 -9.85 -12.69 -8.78
N ARG A 130 -9.01 -12.96 -9.79
CA ARG A 130 -8.92 -12.17 -11.02
C ARG A 130 -10.28 -12.09 -11.73
N LYS A 131 -10.92 -13.23 -11.99
CA LYS A 131 -12.25 -13.31 -12.63
C LYS A 131 -13.33 -12.56 -11.86
N LEU A 132 -13.36 -12.66 -10.53
CA LEU A 132 -14.33 -11.91 -9.72
C LEU A 132 -14.23 -10.40 -9.94
N VAL A 133 -13.02 -9.88 -10.15
CA VAL A 133 -12.81 -8.45 -10.38
C VAL A 133 -13.21 -8.06 -11.80
N GLU A 134 -12.93 -8.91 -12.78
CA GLU A 134 -13.36 -8.73 -14.18
C GLU A 134 -14.89 -8.71 -14.30
N ASP A 135 -15.56 -9.67 -13.66
CA ASP A 135 -16.99 -9.91 -13.83
C ASP A 135 -17.85 -8.84 -13.13
N TYR A 136 -17.39 -8.29 -12.00
CA TYR A 136 -18.26 -7.54 -11.08
C TYR A 136 -17.90 -6.06 -10.85
N GLN A 137 -16.84 -5.51 -11.46
CA GLN A 137 -16.39 -4.10 -11.26
C GLN A 137 -16.45 -3.65 -9.78
N LEU A 138 -15.78 -4.41 -8.92
CA LEU A 138 -15.85 -4.27 -7.48
C LEU A 138 -15.07 -3.06 -6.95
N ASP A 139 -15.48 -2.53 -5.80
CA ASP A 139 -14.65 -1.60 -5.04
C ASP A 139 -13.51 -2.35 -4.33
N GLY A 140 -13.73 -3.60 -3.91
CA GLY A 140 -12.68 -4.41 -3.30
C GLY A 140 -12.93 -5.91 -3.17
N LEU A 141 -11.92 -6.62 -2.69
CA LEU A 141 -12.02 -8.00 -2.22
C LEU A 141 -11.67 -8.08 -0.74
N SER A 142 -12.36 -8.97 -0.04
CA SER A 142 -12.13 -9.26 1.37
C SER A 142 -11.65 -10.69 1.54
N LEU A 143 -10.34 -10.85 1.77
CA LEU A 143 -9.69 -12.14 1.94
C LEU A 143 -10.04 -12.71 3.31
N ASP A 144 -10.80 -13.80 3.32
CA ASP A 144 -11.19 -14.53 4.51
C ASP A 144 -10.52 -15.91 4.53
N PHE A 145 -10.33 -16.49 5.71
CA PHE A 145 -9.67 -17.80 5.85
C PHE A 145 -8.27 -17.93 5.20
N ILE A 146 -7.54 -16.82 5.06
CA ILE A 146 -6.15 -16.80 4.61
C ILE A 146 -5.18 -16.94 5.79
N ARG A 147 -5.11 -18.17 6.31
CA ARG A 147 -4.31 -18.58 7.47
C ARG A 147 -4.05 -20.08 7.46
N HIS A 148 -3.18 -20.54 8.36
CA HIS A 148 -3.10 -21.95 8.70
C HIS A 148 -4.25 -22.35 9.64
N PHE A 149 -4.51 -23.65 9.73
CA PHE A 149 -5.68 -24.18 10.41
C PHE A 149 -5.62 -23.90 11.91
N VAL A 150 -6.69 -23.26 12.40
CA VAL A 150 -7.06 -23.19 13.80
C VAL A 150 -8.52 -22.80 13.91
N PHE A 151 -9.28 -23.49 14.76
CA PHE A 151 -10.63 -23.08 15.15
C PHE A 151 -10.55 -22.05 16.28
N TRP A 152 -10.08 -20.84 15.95
CA TRP A 152 -9.76 -19.80 16.91
C TRP A 152 -10.96 -19.32 17.73
N GLU A 153 -12.18 -19.43 17.20
CA GLU A 153 -13.43 -19.08 17.89
C GLU A 153 -13.68 -19.93 19.15
N LYS A 154 -13.03 -21.10 19.26
CA LYS A 154 -13.08 -21.99 20.44
C LYS A 154 -11.84 -21.88 21.35
N VAL A 155 -10.93 -20.94 21.08
CA VAL A 155 -9.72 -20.70 21.89
C VAL A 155 -9.98 -19.57 22.90
N TYR A 156 -10.15 -19.93 24.16
CA TYR A 156 -10.51 -19.00 25.24
C TYR A 156 -9.29 -18.52 26.05
N PRO A 157 -9.40 -17.41 26.80
CA PRO A 157 -8.33 -16.95 27.69
C PRO A 157 -7.78 -18.07 28.58
N GLY A 158 -6.46 -18.15 28.68
CA GLY A 158 -5.75 -19.19 29.44
C GLY A 158 -5.50 -20.50 28.70
N ALA A 159 -6.01 -20.66 27.46
CA ALA A 159 -5.63 -21.80 26.62
C ALA A 159 -4.16 -21.75 26.20
N GLU A 160 -3.58 -22.92 25.93
CA GLU A 160 -2.25 -23.06 25.33
C GLU A 160 -2.39 -23.83 24.01
N PRO A 161 -2.38 -23.14 22.86
CA PRO A 161 -2.53 -23.80 21.56
C PRO A 161 -1.43 -24.82 21.30
N ASP A 162 -1.83 -26.05 21.01
CA ASP A 162 -0.91 -27.14 20.66
C ASP A 162 -0.42 -26.99 19.21
N LEU A 163 0.90 -26.82 19.05
CA LEU A 163 1.52 -26.67 17.74
C LEU A 163 1.41 -27.94 16.88
N LEU A 164 1.25 -29.13 17.46
CA LEU A 164 0.99 -30.36 16.71
C LEU A 164 -0.43 -30.40 16.14
N LYS A 165 -1.35 -29.58 16.63
CA LYS A 165 -2.69 -29.44 16.04
C LYS A 165 -2.75 -28.40 14.93
N THR A 166 -1.64 -27.71 14.66
CA THR A 166 -1.52 -26.74 13.57
C THR A 166 -1.15 -27.43 12.27
N THR A 167 -1.24 -26.68 11.18
CA THR A 167 -0.96 -27.18 9.83
C THR A 167 0.15 -26.38 9.16
N CYS A 168 0.64 -26.76 7.98
CA CYS A 168 0.38 -28.03 7.31
C CYS A 168 1.65 -28.88 7.37
N PHE A 169 1.52 -30.09 7.89
CA PHE A 169 2.58 -31.07 7.98
C PHE A 169 2.44 -32.18 6.93
N CYS A 170 1.66 -31.98 5.87
CA CYS A 170 1.50 -32.99 4.80
C CYS A 170 2.85 -33.33 4.15
N PRO A 171 2.98 -34.49 3.48
CA PRO A 171 4.24 -34.91 2.86
C PRO A 171 4.85 -33.84 1.94
N ASP A 172 4.03 -33.17 1.13
CA ASP A 172 4.49 -32.12 0.22
C ASP A 172 5.04 -30.90 0.96
N CYS A 173 4.39 -30.47 2.05
CA CYS A 173 4.88 -29.37 2.88
C CYS A 173 6.19 -29.73 3.58
N LEU A 174 6.33 -30.95 4.10
CA LEU A 174 7.58 -31.42 4.71
C LEU A 174 8.71 -31.50 3.68
N ALA A 175 8.43 -31.94 2.45
CA ALA A 175 9.42 -31.98 1.37
C ALA A 175 9.84 -30.56 0.95
N THR A 176 8.86 -29.70 0.68
CA THR A 176 9.09 -28.30 0.25
C THR A 176 9.85 -27.51 1.30
N PHE A 177 9.51 -27.66 2.60
CA PHE A 177 10.27 -27.03 3.68
C PHE A 177 11.74 -27.46 3.67
N GLN A 178 12.03 -28.75 3.53
CA GLN A 178 13.41 -29.24 3.49
C GLN A 178 14.18 -28.81 2.23
N GLU A 179 13.47 -28.58 1.13
CA GLU A 179 14.02 -28.06 -0.12
C GLU A 179 14.37 -26.58 0.01
N GLU A 180 13.40 -25.74 0.40
CA GLU A 180 13.53 -24.28 0.41
C GLU A 180 14.41 -23.77 1.56
N THR A 181 14.46 -24.46 2.69
CA THR A 181 15.27 -24.04 3.85
C THR A 181 16.61 -24.75 3.97
N GLY A 182 16.81 -25.85 3.24
CA GLY A 182 17.97 -26.73 3.37
C GLY A 182 18.01 -27.56 4.67
N ILE A 183 17.09 -27.37 5.61
CA ILE A 183 16.99 -28.14 6.85
C ILE A 183 16.52 -29.55 6.51
N LYS A 184 17.29 -30.60 6.86
CA LYS A 184 16.93 -32.00 6.58
C LYS A 184 16.43 -32.69 7.85
N ILE A 185 15.29 -33.38 7.75
CA ILE A 185 14.80 -34.25 8.81
C ILE A 185 15.68 -35.52 8.80
N PRO A 186 16.23 -35.95 9.95
CA PRO A 186 17.05 -37.14 10.01
C PRO A 186 16.31 -38.37 9.45
N PRO A 187 16.94 -39.22 8.62
CA PRO A 187 16.27 -40.36 7.97
C PRO A 187 15.60 -41.34 8.93
N GLU A 188 16.08 -41.44 10.17
CA GLU A 188 15.53 -42.26 11.24
C GLU A 188 14.22 -41.71 11.85
N ILE A 189 13.89 -40.44 11.58
CA ILE A 189 12.68 -39.78 12.07
C ILE A 189 11.63 -39.81 10.96
N THR A 190 10.77 -40.83 11.01
CA THR A 190 9.76 -41.07 9.96
C THR A 190 8.33 -40.96 10.48
N GLY A 191 7.45 -40.40 9.65
CA GLY A 191 6.00 -40.40 9.89
C GLY A 191 5.54 -39.43 10.99
N TYR A 192 4.28 -39.61 11.40
CA TYR A 192 3.60 -38.77 12.39
C TYR A 192 3.50 -39.51 13.73
N PRO A 193 3.61 -38.79 14.87
CA PRO A 193 3.93 -37.37 14.99
C PRO A 193 5.45 -37.05 14.97
N ALA A 194 6.31 -38.05 14.72
CA ALA A 194 7.75 -37.94 14.94
C ALA A 194 8.43 -36.81 14.13
N ALA A 195 8.18 -36.73 12.82
CA ALA A 195 8.79 -35.71 11.98
C ALA A 195 8.33 -34.27 12.33
N PRO A 196 7.01 -33.99 12.45
CA PRO A 196 6.52 -32.69 12.96
C PRO A 196 7.07 -32.33 14.34
N ALA A 197 7.08 -33.28 15.29
CA ALA A 197 7.60 -33.04 16.63
C ALA A 197 9.09 -32.70 16.62
N TRP A 198 9.88 -33.34 15.75
CA TRP A 198 11.29 -33.02 15.58
C TRP A 198 11.51 -31.61 15.02
N ILE A 199 10.74 -31.21 14.00
CA ILE A 199 10.80 -29.83 13.46
C ILE A 199 10.46 -28.82 14.54
N LEU A 200 9.35 -29.02 15.26
CA LEU A 200 8.90 -28.11 16.31
C LEU A 200 9.87 -28.03 17.50
N LYS A 201 10.64 -29.10 17.76
CA LYS A 201 11.66 -29.12 18.82
C LYS A 201 12.96 -28.45 18.39
N ASN A 202 13.44 -28.70 17.17
CA ASN A 202 14.80 -28.33 16.75
C ASN A 202 14.86 -27.12 15.81
N HIS A 203 13.80 -26.85 15.05
CA HIS A 203 13.75 -25.84 13.99
C HIS A 203 12.45 -25.02 14.01
N ARG A 204 11.91 -24.77 15.21
CA ARG A 204 10.62 -24.08 15.39
C ARG A 204 10.53 -22.75 14.66
N GLN A 205 11.56 -21.91 14.76
CA GLN A 205 11.55 -20.57 14.17
C GLN A 205 11.53 -20.64 12.64
N ALA A 206 12.43 -21.44 12.04
CA ALA A 206 12.47 -21.62 10.58
C ALA A 206 11.13 -22.18 10.04
N TRP A 207 10.51 -23.12 10.74
CA TRP A 207 9.19 -23.64 10.38
C TRP A 207 8.09 -22.58 10.45
N GLN A 208 8.12 -21.70 11.45
CA GLN A 208 7.18 -20.60 11.57
C GLN A 208 7.36 -19.57 10.46
N GLU A 209 8.60 -19.13 10.20
CA GLU A 209 8.94 -18.18 9.14
C GLU A 209 8.50 -18.70 7.76
N TRP A 210 8.77 -19.98 7.48
CA TRP A 210 8.35 -20.63 6.23
C TRP A 210 6.83 -20.62 6.05
N ARG A 211 6.06 -21.01 7.08
CA ARG A 211 4.58 -20.98 7.03
C ARG A 211 4.01 -19.58 6.89
N ASN A 212 4.59 -18.60 7.60
CA ASN A 212 4.20 -17.19 7.42
C ASN A 212 4.44 -16.73 5.97
N GLY A 213 5.54 -17.17 5.37
CA GLY A 213 5.87 -16.94 3.97
C GLY A 213 4.81 -17.50 3.01
N GLN A 214 4.21 -18.66 3.31
CA GLN A 214 3.12 -19.23 2.50
C GLN A 214 1.87 -18.33 2.51
N VAL A 215 1.50 -17.78 3.66
CA VAL A 215 0.35 -16.86 3.77
C VAL A 215 0.67 -15.52 3.10
N ALA A 216 1.86 -14.97 3.35
CA ALA A 216 2.29 -13.70 2.77
C ALA A 216 2.33 -13.72 1.24
N SER A 217 2.96 -14.76 0.67
CA SER A 217 3.02 -14.96 -0.78
C SER A 217 1.63 -15.14 -1.40
N MET A 218 0.70 -15.80 -0.72
CA MET A 218 -0.67 -15.94 -1.24
C MET A 218 -1.38 -14.58 -1.32
N VAL A 219 -1.22 -13.73 -0.30
CA VAL A 219 -1.77 -12.37 -0.31
C VAL A 219 -1.12 -11.53 -1.41
N GLU A 220 0.19 -11.64 -1.57
CA GLU A 220 0.91 -10.97 -2.65
C GLU A 220 0.41 -11.41 -4.04
N GLU A 221 0.38 -12.71 -4.31
CA GLU A 221 -0.07 -13.27 -5.59
C GLU A 221 -1.49 -12.80 -5.96
N ILE A 222 -2.44 -12.85 -5.00
CA ILE A 222 -3.78 -12.32 -5.21
C ILE A 222 -3.72 -10.82 -5.48
N SER A 223 -3.02 -10.05 -4.64
CA SER A 223 -2.98 -8.60 -4.72
C SER A 223 -2.49 -8.10 -6.07
N LEU A 224 -1.45 -8.73 -6.61
CA LEU A 224 -0.90 -8.38 -7.92
C LEU A 224 -1.87 -8.73 -9.04
N ALA A 225 -2.40 -9.96 -9.04
CA ALA A 225 -3.26 -10.43 -10.11
C ALA A 225 -4.54 -9.59 -10.23
N VAL A 226 -5.13 -9.21 -9.10
CA VAL A 226 -6.38 -8.43 -9.12
C VAL A 226 -6.15 -6.95 -9.44
N ARG A 227 -4.99 -6.39 -9.07
CA ARG A 227 -4.64 -5.00 -9.38
C ARG A 227 -4.14 -4.81 -10.81
N GLN A 228 -3.67 -5.88 -11.47
CA GLN A 228 -3.46 -5.87 -12.92
C GLN A 228 -4.78 -5.67 -13.69
N VAL A 229 -5.90 -6.17 -13.16
CA VAL A 229 -7.23 -5.96 -13.75
C VAL A 229 -7.80 -4.59 -13.37
N ASN A 230 -7.76 -4.24 -12.09
CA ASN A 230 -8.21 -2.96 -11.58
C ASN A 230 -7.21 -2.42 -10.55
N HIS A 231 -6.35 -1.50 -11.01
CA HIS A 231 -5.29 -0.90 -10.20
C HIS A 231 -5.80 -0.32 -8.88
N PHE A 232 -7.00 0.27 -8.87
CA PHE A 232 -7.58 0.92 -7.69
C PHE A 232 -8.45 0.00 -6.83
N LEU A 233 -8.50 -1.31 -7.12
CA LEU A 233 -9.23 -2.28 -6.29
C LEU A 233 -8.68 -2.30 -4.86
N LEU A 234 -9.57 -2.18 -3.87
CA LEU A 234 -9.23 -2.25 -2.46
C LEU A 234 -9.12 -3.69 -1.96
N LEU A 235 -8.16 -3.93 -1.07
CA LEU A 235 -7.99 -5.24 -0.42
C LEU A 235 -8.15 -5.14 1.09
N ASN A 236 -9.09 -5.92 1.61
CA ASN A 236 -9.25 -6.18 3.04
C ASN A 236 -8.77 -7.60 3.36
N ILE A 237 -8.13 -7.79 4.51
CA ILE A 237 -7.78 -9.12 5.03
C ILE A 237 -8.37 -9.33 6.42
N HIS A 238 -9.01 -10.49 6.63
CA HIS A 238 -9.47 -10.90 7.95
C HIS A 238 -8.37 -11.59 8.74
N LEU A 239 -8.14 -11.09 9.96
CA LEU A 239 -7.14 -11.62 10.88
C LEU A 239 -7.82 -12.30 12.08
N VAL A 240 -7.20 -13.37 12.57
CA VAL A 240 -7.49 -13.88 13.91
C VAL A 240 -7.18 -12.76 14.91
N PRO A 241 -8.13 -12.38 15.80
CA PRO A 241 -8.04 -11.17 16.62
C PRO A 241 -7.10 -11.29 17.83
N TRP A 242 -6.03 -12.07 17.72
CA TRP A 242 -5.04 -12.23 18.78
C TRP A 242 -4.01 -11.09 18.71
N ARG A 243 -3.67 -10.50 19.85
CA ARG A 243 -2.58 -9.52 19.97
C ARG A 243 -1.23 -10.21 19.82
N GLN A 244 -0.15 -9.43 19.68
CA GLN A 244 1.20 -9.98 19.48
C GLN A 244 1.58 -11.03 20.54
N GLU A 245 1.23 -10.80 21.81
CA GLU A 245 1.59 -11.68 22.94
C GLU A 245 0.46 -12.64 23.36
N ASP A 246 -0.73 -12.54 22.76
CA ASP A 246 -1.83 -13.45 23.11
C ASP A 246 -1.43 -14.90 22.76
N PHE A 247 -1.62 -15.80 23.73
CA PHE A 247 -1.35 -17.23 23.58
C PHE A 247 0.10 -17.55 23.18
N GLY A 248 1.07 -16.77 23.68
CA GLY A 248 2.49 -16.97 23.36
C GLY A 248 2.83 -16.67 21.89
N GLY A 249 2.16 -15.68 21.31
CA GLY A 249 2.36 -15.28 19.91
C GLY A 249 1.67 -16.20 18.91
N ALA A 250 0.48 -16.71 19.25
CA ALA A 250 -0.24 -17.68 18.42
C ALA A 250 -0.72 -17.11 17.06
N ARG A 251 -0.88 -15.78 16.92
CA ARG A 251 -1.27 -15.20 15.63
C ARG A 251 -0.26 -15.57 14.54
N ILE A 252 1.02 -15.54 14.89
CA ILE A 252 2.12 -15.94 14.01
C ILE A 252 2.36 -17.44 14.12
N SER A 253 2.56 -17.96 15.34
CA SER A 253 3.01 -19.35 15.51
C SER A 253 1.97 -20.43 15.19
N VAL A 254 0.67 -20.10 15.21
CA VAL A 254 -0.44 -21.03 14.97
C VAL A 254 -1.19 -20.68 13.70
N ALA A 255 -1.68 -19.43 13.58
CA ALA A 255 -2.45 -19.00 12.42
C ALA A 255 -1.57 -18.61 11.22
N ALA A 256 -0.26 -18.46 11.41
CA ALA A 256 0.68 -18.01 10.38
C ALA A 256 0.30 -16.65 9.75
N GLN A 257 -0.30 -15.76 10.53
CA GLN A 257 -0.64 -14.41 10.11
C GLN A 257 0.33 -13.42 10.77
N ASP A 258 1.32 -12.96 10.01
CA ASP A 258 2.23 -11.89 10.44
C ASP A 258 1.83 -10.56 9.79
N PRO A 259 1.22 -9.60 10.52
CA PRO A 259 0.88 -8.31 9.94
C PRO A 259 2.07 -7.58 9.30
N LYS A 260 3.31 -7.80 9.76
CA LYS A 260 4.52 -7.18 9.18
C LYS A 260 4.81 -7.65 7.76
N SER A 261 4.48 -8.89 7.42
CA SER A 261 4.66 -9.41 6.05
C SER A 261 3.47 -9.10 5.13
N LEU A 262 2.32 -8.72 5.70
CA LEU A 262 1.06 -8.58 4.97
C LEU A 262 0.74 -7.13 4.59
N PHE A 263 1.13 -6.17 5.41
CA PHE A 263 0.59 -4.80 5.38
C PHE A 263 0.77 -4.08 4.04
N ARG A 264 1.83 -4.39 3.29
CA ARG A 264 2.14 -3.74 2.00
C ARG A 264 1.24 -4.20 0.84
N TYR A 265 0.61 -5.37 0.97
CA TYR A 265 -0.18 -5.97 -0.09
C TYR A 265 -1.68 -5.68 0.04
N VAL A 266 -2.12 -5.16 1.18
CA VAL A 266 -3.52 -4.90 1.50
C VAL A 266 -3.76 -3.43 1.84
N ASP A 267 -5.01 -2.99 1.74
CA ASP A 267 -5.42 -1.63 2.10
C ASP A 267 -5.96 -1.59 3.54
N TYR A 268 -6.63 -2.65 4.00
CA TYR A 268 -7.23 -2.74 5.34
C TYR A 268 -6.83 -4.02 6.09
N LEU A 269 -6.60 -3.89 7.40
CA LEU A 269 -6.51 -5.03 8.31
C LEU A 269 -7.80 -5.11 9.15
N SER A 270 -8.52 -6.25 9.06
CA SER A 270 -9.79 -6.44 9.76
C SER A 270 -9.73 -7.60 10.76
N PRO A 271 -9.32 -7.36 12.02
CA PRO A 271 -9.36 -8.40 13.05
C PRO A 271 -10.81 -8.76 13.39
N MET A 272 -11.10 -10.07 13.50
CA MET A 272 -12.44 -10.59 13.82
C MET A 272 -12.75 -10.55 15.32
N CYS A 273 -12.88 -9.36 15.89
CA CYS A 273 -13.03 -9.11 17.33
C CYS A 273 -14.42 -9.50 17.89
N TYR A 274 -14.76 -10.79 17.87
CA TYR A 274 -16.00 -11.35 18.43
C TYR A 274 -15.89 -11.54 19.96
N ALA A 275 -15.78 -10.43 20.69
CA ALA A 275 -15.42 -10.41 22.11
C ALA A 275 -16.30 -11.33 22.97
N HIS A 276 -17.62 -11.28 22.80
CA HIS A 276 -18.55 -12.13 23.52
C HIS A 276 -18.30 -13.62 23.23
N MET A 277 -18.21 -14.00 21.95
CA MET A 277 -17.96 -15.37 21.50
C MET A 277 -16.70 -15.97 22.14
N VAL A 278 -15.61 -15.19 22.23
CA VAL A 278 -14.33 -15.64 22.78
C VAL A 278 -14.12 -15.30 24.27
N LYS A 279 -15.20 -14.96 24.99
CA LYS A 279 -15.18 -14.66 26.44
C LYS A 279 -14.18 -13.55 26.82
N ARG A 280 -14.08 -12.52 25.98
CA ARG A 280 -13.29 -11.32 26.20
C ARG A 280 -14.20 -10.15 26.55
N PRO A 281 -13.76 -9.22 27.42
CA PRO A 281 -14.54 -8.04 27.72
C PRO A 281 -14.51 -7.04 26.55
N PRO A 282 -15.49 -6.13 26.42
CA PRO A 282 -15.59 -5.21 25.27
C PRO A 282 -14.32 -4.40 24.96
N GLU A 283 -13.59 -3.95 25.98
CA GLU A 283 -12.36 -3.16 25.85
C GLU A 283 -11.21 -3.92 25.17
N TRP A 284 -11.26 -5.26 25.15
CA TRP A 284 -10.30 -6.08 24.43
C TRP A 284 -10.27 -5.73 22.94
N ILE A 285 -11.41 -5.37 22.34
CA ILE A 285 -11.51 -5.00 20.93
C ILE A 285 -10.55 -3.84 20.60
N ASN A 286 -10.56 -2.77 21.41
CA ASN A 286 -9.67 -1.63 21.19
C ASN A 286 -8.20 -2.00 21.42
N SER A 287 -7.91 -2.89 22.37
CA SER A 287 -6.54 -3.36 22.60
C SER A 287 -5.96 -4.13 21.40
N VAL A 288 -6.79 -4.90 20.68
CA VAL A 288 -6.41 -5.55 19.41
C VAL A 288 -6.14 -4.52 18.32
N VAL A 289 -6.99 -3.50 18.22
CA VAL A 289 -6.80 -2.40 17.24
C VAL A 289 -5.50 -1.63 17.49
N VAL A 290 -5.20 -1.30 18.74
CA VAL A 290 -3.95 -0.61 19.14
C VAL A 290 -2.73 -1.49 18.85
N ASP A 291 -2.77 -2.78 19.21
CA ASP A 291 -1.70 -3.73 18.92
C ASP A 291 -1.35 -3.77 17.43
N LEU A 292 -2.35 -3.96 16.57
CA LEU A 292 -2.14 -3.99 15.12
C LEU A 292 -1.66 -2.65 14.57
N LYS A 293 -2.17 -1.52 15.08
CA LYS A 293 -1.75 -0.20 14.62
C LYS A 293 -0.28 0.11 14.95
N ASN A 294 0.24 -0.46 16.03
CA ASN A 294 1.66 -0.34 16.39
C ASN A 294 2.58 -1.19 15.49
N ILE A 295 2.01 -2.17 14.77
CA ILE A 295 2.77 -3.09 13.92
C ILE A 295 2.70 -2.68 12.45
N ALA A 296 1.54 -2.23 11.98
CA ALA A 296 1.27 -1.96 10.58
C ALA A 296 0.72 -0.53 10.38
N PRO A 297 1.14 0.17 9.31
CA PRO A 297 0.67 1.52 9.03
C PRO A 297 -0.79 1.56 8.57
N ASN A 298 -1.37 0.43 8.16
CA ASN A 298 -2.71 0.35 7.59
C ASN A 298 -3.82 0.87 8.51
N PRO A 299 -4.93 1.34 7.94
CA PRO A 299 -6.20 1.46 8.63
C PRO A 299 -6.65 0.10 9.21
N ILE A 300 -7.04 0.09 10.48
CA ILE A 300 -7.54 -1.09 11.18
C ILE A 300 -9.05 -0.99 11.32
N ILE A 301 -9.78 -2.01 10.87
CA ILE A 301 -11.25 -2.05 10.85
C ILE A 301 -11.77 -3.31 11.57
N PRO A 302 -11.94 -3.28 12.89
CA PRO A 302 -12.38 -4.47 13.65
C PRO A 302 -13.77 -4.93 13.20
N SER A 303 -13.91 -6.24 13.00
CA SER A 303 -15.22 -6.86 12.83
C SER A 303 -15.80 -7.23 14.20
N ILE A 304 -17.06 -6.90 14.47
CA ILE A 304 -17.75 -7.24 15.73
C ILE A 304 -19.00 -8.07 15.44
N GLN A 305 -19.37 -8.92 16.40
CA GLN A 305 -20.60 -9.70 16.30
C GLN A 305 -21.82 -8.87 16.71
N VAL A 306 -22.96 -9.13 16.07
CA VAL A 306 -24.24 -8.48 16.40
C VAL A 306 -25.11 -9.37 17.29
N LYS A 307 -24.93 -10.69 17.25
CA LYS A 307 -25.70 -11.70 18.03
C LYS A 307 -24.75 -12.67 18.71
N GLU A 308 -25.21 -13.31 19.79
CA GLU A 308 -24.50 -14.43 20.41
C GLU A 308 -24.29 -15.58 19.43
N ALA A 309 -23.15 -16.26 19.53
CA ALA A 309 -22.81 -17.45 18.76
C ALA A 309 -21.93 -18.36 19.62
N TYR A 310 -22.15 -19.68 19.51
CA TYR A 310 -21.50 -20.77 20.27
C TYR A 310 -21.70 -20.78 21.79
N LEU A 311 -21.90 -19.62 22.41
CA LEU A 311 -22.19 -19.50 23.83
C LEU A 311 -23.70 -19.48 24.09
N PRO A 312 -24.17 -20.10 25.19
CA PRO A 312 -25.57 -20.01 25.59
C PRO A 312 -25.93 -18.64 26.17
N GLN A 313 -24.95 -17.86 26.62
CA GLN A 313 -25.17 -16.50 27.10
C GLN A 313 -25.60 -15.59 25.94
N LYS A 314 -26.58 -14.73 26.19
CA LYS A 314 -27.06 -13.75 25.20
C LYS A 314 -26.14 -12.54 25.15
N LEU A 315 -25.91 -12.03 23.94
CA LEU A 315 -25.26 -10.74 23.76
C LEU A 315 -26.26 -9.62 24.05
N THR A 316 -26.17 -9.06 25.25
CA THR A 316 -27.08 -8.01 25.71
C THR A 316 -26.92 -6.72 24.88
N LEU A 317 -27.95 -5.88 24.84
CA LEU A 317 -27.88 -4.57 24.17
C LEU A 317 -26.75 -3.69 24.76
N LYS A 318 -26.59 -3.72 26.09
CA LYS A 318 -25.55 -2.96 26.79
C LYS A 318 -24.16 -3.42 26.40
N GLU A 319 -23.94 -4.74 26.35
CA GLU A 319 -22.66 -5.30 25.93
C GLU A 319 -22.35 -4.99 24.47
N PHE A 320 -23.35 -5.11 23.58
CA PHE A 320 -23.22 -4.71 22.17
C PHE A 320 -22.81 -3.23 22.03
N ASP A 321 -23.45 -2.32 22.77
CA ASP A 321 -23.10 -0.89 22.77
C ASP A 321 -21.64 -0.66 23.23
N LEU A 322 -21.21 -1.32 24.31
CA LEU A 322 -19.82 -1.24 24.79
C LEU A 322 -18.81 -1.80 23.78
N CYS A 323 -19.16 -2.90 23.10
CA CYS A 323 -18.34 -3.49 22.04
C CYS A 323 -18.20 -2.53 20.86
N LEU A 324 -19.30 -1.91 20.41
CA LEU A 324 -19.28 -0.94 19.32
C LEU A 324 -18.50 0.33 19.70
N GLN A 325 -18.69 0.84 20.91
CA GLN A 325 -17.90 1.96 21.42
C GLN A 325 -16.40 1.64 21.44
N SER A 326 -16.03 0.42 21.86
CA SER A 326 -14.64 -0.03 21.88
C SER A 326 -14.07 -0.22 20.47
N ALA A 327 -14.88 -0.72 19.52
CA ALA A 327 -14.50 -0.90 18.13
C ALA A 327 -14.22 0.42 17.39
N LEU A 328 -14.96 1.49 17.72
CA LEU A 328 -14.83 2.81 17.10
C LEU A 328 -13.80 3.72 17.77
N LYS A 329 -13.30 3.35 18.95
CA LYS A 329 -12.31 4.13 19.69
C LYS A 329 -11.01 4.26 18.87
N PRO A 330 -10.34 5.44 18.86
CA PRO A 330 -9.04 5.59 18.21
C PRO A 330 -8.05 4.49 18.66
N PRO A 331 -7.17 4.00 17.75
CA PRO A 331 -6.91 4.49 16.39
C PRO A 331 -7.76 3.81 15.29
N SER A 332 -8.94 3.27 15.63
CA SER A 332 -9.79 2.58 14.66
C SER A 332 -10.15 3.44 13.45
N ALA A 333 -10.18 2.81 12.28
CA ALA A 333 -10.58 3.41 11.01
C ALA A 333 -12.02 3.02 10.60
N GLY A 334 -12.77 2.36 11.48
CA GLY A 334 -14.13 1.96 11.18
C GLY A 334 -14.59 0.74 11.99
N VAL A 335 -15.61 0.05 11.50
CA VAL A 335 -16.14 -1.18 12.10
C VAL A 335 -16.84 -2.01 11.04
N VAL A 336 -16.80 -3.32 11.17
CA VAL A 336 -17.60 -4.24 10.33
C VAL A 336 -18.56 -5.05 11.20
N PHE A 337 -19.85 -5.00 10.91
CA PHE A 337 -20.86 -5.77 11.62
C PHE A 337 -21.00 -7.17 11.02
N TRP A 338 -20.82 -8.20 11.84
CA TRP A 338 -21.16 -9.58 11.50
C TRP A 338 -22.43 -9.97 12.30
N ASN A 339 -23.62 -9.93 11.69
CA ASN A 339 -23.94 -9.69 10.27
C ASN A 339 -25.23 -8.85 10.13
N TRP A 340 -25.63 -8.56 8.89
CA TRP A 340 -26.83 -7.76 8.61
C TRP A 340 -28.11 -8.43 9.11
N GLU A 341 -28.26 -9.74 8.90
CA GLU A 341 -29.44 -10.50 9.26
C GLU A 341 -29.75 -10.34 10.75
N ALA A 342 -28.73 -10.48 11.60
CA ALA A 342 -28.85 -10.24 13.05
C ALA A 342 -29.14 -8.77 13.41
N LEU A 343 -28.62 -7.81 12.65
CA LEU A 343 -28.84 -6.38 12.92
C LEU A 343 -30.25 -5.94 12.50
N ALA A 344 -30.76 -6.49 11.40
CA ALA A 344 -32.10 -6.23 10.90
C ALA A 344 -33.19 -6.65 11.91
N GLU A 345 -32.94 -7.71 12.69
CA GLU A 345 -33.86 -8.24 13.71
C GLU A 345 -34.01 -7.34 14.96
N SER A 346 -33.11 -6.38 15.21
CA SER A 346 -33.16 -5.55 16.43
C SER A 346 -33.13 -4.04 16.12
N LYS A 347 -34.28 -3.40 16.33
CA LYS A 347 -34.42 -1.93 16.21
C LYS A 347 -33.58 -1.19 17.25
N GLU A 348 -33.43 -1.75 18.44
CA GLU A 348 -32.65 -1.17 19.53
C GLU A 348 -31.16 -1.16 19.17
N LYS A 349 -30.63 -2.26 18.61
CA LYS A 349 -29.23 -2.29 18.13
C LYS A 349 -29.01 -1.33 16.96
N GLN A 350 -29.99 -1.19 16.05
CA GLN A 350 -29.93 -0.18 14.98
C GLN A 350 -29.89 1.26 15.52
N GLN A 351 -30.65 1.58 16.57
CA GLN A 351 -30.59 2.89 17.22
C GLN A 351 -29.20 3.15 17.84
N VAL A 352 -28.62 2.14 18.51
CA VAL A 352 -27.25 2.20 19.04
C VAL A 352 -26.25 2.45 17.91
N VAL A 353 -26.32 1.70 16.81
CA VAL A 353 -25.44 1.91 15.64
C VAL A 353 -25.56 3.33 15.11
N SER A 354 -26.77 3.79 14.81
CA SER A 354 -26.97 5.13 14.25
C SER A 354 -26.46 6.24 15.17
N LYS A 355 -26.58 6.07 16.49
CA LYS A 355 -26.01 7.00 17.49
C LYS A 355 -24.49 6.98 17.47
N ARG A 356 -23.87 5.80 17.63
CA ARG A 356 -22.41 5.65 17.75
C ARG A 356 -21.66 6.04 16.48
N ILE A 357 -22.21 5.73 15.31
CA ILE A 357 -21.61 6.14 14.04
C ILE A 357 -21.66 7.66 13.87
N ARG A 358 -22.76 8.33 14.26
CA ARG A 358 -22.83 9.80 14.25
C ARG A 358 -21.82 10.44 15.19
N GLU A 359 -21.68 9.91 16.41
CA GLU A 359 -20.68 10.36 17.39
C GLU A 359 -19.26 10.20 16.83
N PHE A 360 -18.95 9.02 16.26
CA PHE A 360 -17.66 8.72 15.65
C PHE A 360 -17.34 9.65 14.48
N THR A 361 -18.25 9.84 13.53
CA THR A 361 -18.02 10.72 12.37
C THR A 361 -17.74 12.15 12.80
N LYS A 362 -18.51 12.69 13.75
CA LYS A 362 -18.30 14.05 14.29
C LYS A 362 -16.96 14.17 15.02
N GLN A 363 -16.58 13.16 15.81
CA GLN A 363 -15.27 13.11 16.46
C GLN A 363 -14.15 13.11 15.40
N LYS A 364 -14.28 12.30 14.35
CA LYS A 364 -13.30 12.20 13.28
C LYS A 364 -13.14 13.48 12.46
N GLU A 365 -14.21 14.21 12.20
CA GLU A 365 -14.15 15.53 11.57
C GLU A 365 -13.41 16.55 12.44
N THR A 366 -13.65 16.50 13.76
CA THR A 366 -12.95 17.34 14.74
C THR A 366 -11.46 16.97 14.81
N GLU A 367 -11.14 15.68 14.91
CA GLU A 367 -9.77 15.16 14.91
C GLU A 367 -9.03 15.51 13.62
N ARG A 368 -9.64 15.40 12.44
CA ARG A 368 -9.02 15.80 11.15
C ARG A 368 -8.69 17.29 11.15
N SER A 369 -9.59 18.13 11.67
CA SER A 369 -9.36 19.57 11.78
C SER A 369 -8.19 19.92 12.72
N GLN A 370 -8.04 19.19 13.82
CA GLN A 370 -6.94 19.37 14.78
C GLN A 370 -5.63 18.72 14.29
N THR A 371 -5.71 17.55 13.65
CA THR A 371 -4.55 16.80 13.13
C THR A 371 -3.90 17.54 11.96
N ARG A 372 -4.68 18.27 11.15
CA ARG A 372 -4.14 19.22 10.15
C ARG A 372 -3.14 20.23 10.75
N GLN A 373 -3.18 20.48 12.06
CA GLN A 373 -2.23 21.36 12.77
C GLN A 373 -1.01 20.61 13.35
N LYS A 374 -1.01 19.26 13.33
CA LYS A 374 0.02 18.38 13.90
C LYS A 374 0.66 17.41 12.89
N LEU A 375 0.26 17.45 11.62
CA LEU A 375 0.87 16.64 10.56
C LEU A 375 2.38 16.94 10.50
N THR A 376 3.17 15.93 10.10
CA THR A 376 4.57 16.16 9.73
C THR A 376 4.60 17.27 8.71
N VAL A 377 5.36 18.31 9.02
CA VAL A 377 5.49 19.46 8.14
C VAL A 377 6.38 19.03 6.97
N PRO A 378 5.84 18.85 5.75
CA PRO A 378 6.65 18.43 4.63
C PRO A 378 7.55 19.60 4.21
N ARG A 379 8.61 19.28 3.47
CA ARG A 379 9.18 20.23 2.51
C ARG A 379 8.21 20.34 1.33
N ALA A 380 8.00 21.54 0.82
CA ALA A 380 7.11 21.72 -0.31
C ALA A 380 7.68 22.74 -1.29
N GLY A 381 7.49 22.46 -2.57
CA GLY A 381 7.90 23.36 -3.64
C GLY A 381 7.74 22.71 -5.01
N LEU A 382 8.76 22.80 -5.85
CA LEU A 382 8.63 22.49 -7.27
C LEU A 382 9.65 21.44 -7.73
N ARG A 383 9.27 20.68 -8.75
CA ARG A 383 10.22 19.89 -9.55
C ARG A 383 10.59 20.66 -10.81
N SER A 384 11.89 20.80 -11.07
CA SER A 384 12.46 21.50 -12.21
C SER A 384 13.09 20.52 -13.20
N SER A 385 12.80 20.70 -14.49
CA SER A 385 13.50 20.04 -15.59
C SER A 385 13.79 20.99 -16.75
N PRO A 386 14.87 20.75 -17.52
CA PRO A 386 15.19 21.56 -18.70
C PRO A 386 14.11 21.57 -19.79
N TYR A 387 13.22 20.58 -19.80
CA TYR A 387 12.24 20.35 -20.86
C TYR A 387 10.77 20.55 -20.43
N GLY A 388 10.46 20.47 -19.14
CA GLY A 388 9.09 20.61 -18.62
C GLY A 388 8.66 22.05 -18.44
N ALA A 389 9.54 22.90 -17.92
CA ALA A 389 9.32 24.34 -17.86
C ALA A 389 9.30 24.93 -19.28
N ARG A 390 8.12 25.36 -19.75
CA ARG A 390 7.96 25.96 -21.09
C ARG A 390 8.99 27.05 -21.33
N GLN A 391 9.71 26.95 -22.46
CA GLN A 391 10.71 27.91 -22.87
C GLN A 391 10.12 29.31 -23.15
N PRO A 392 10.82 30.41 -22.84
CA PRO A 392 12.15 30.44 -22.20
C PRO A 392 12.12 29.91 -20.76
N PHE A 393 13.20 29.23 -20.35
CA PHE A 393 13.32 28.67 -19.00
C PHE A 393 13.21 29.81 -17.96
N PRO A 394 12.36 29.69 -16.92
CA PRO A 394 12.12 30.79 -16.00
C PRO A 394 13.37 31.23 -15.23
N GLY A 395 13.49 32.55 -15.04
CA GLY A 395 14.55 33.15 -14.22
C GLY A 395 14.43 32.80 -12.74
N VAL A 396 15.48 33.08 -11.98
CA VAL A 396 15.60 32.70 -10.57
C VAL A 396 14.50 33.25 -9.68
N ASP A 397 14.08 34.51 -9.90
CA ASP A 397 13.00 35.16 -9.14
C ASP A 397 11.67 34.42 -9.26
N TYR A 398 11.40 33.83 -10.43
CA TYR A 398 10.19 33.06 -10.65
C TYR A 398 10.20 31.78 -9.81
N TRP A 399 11.31 31.04 -9.82
CA TRP A 399 11.47 29.82 -9.03
C TRP A 399 11.40 30.09 -7.52
N LEU A 400 12.06 31.15 -7.05
CA LEU A 400 11.97 31.60 -5.67
C LEU A 400 10.52 31.91 -5.29
N GLY A 401 9.83 32.71 -6.11
CA GLY A 401 8.45 33.11 -5.88
C GLY A 401 7.48 31.92 -5.84
N ALA A 402 7.53 31.06 -6.85
CA ALA A 402 6.60 29.94 -7.01
C ALA A 402 6.84 28.82 -5.99
N ALA A 403 8.09 28.40 -5.76
CA ALA A 403 8.40 27.39 -4.73
C ALA A 403 8.13 27.92 -3.31
N GLY A 404 8.42 29.20 -3.05
CA GLY A 404 8.07 29.83 -1.77
C GLY A 404 6.56 29.91 -1.55
N ASP A 405 5.78 30.17 -2.60
CA ASP A 405 4.32 30.19 -2.53
C ASP A 405 3.71 28.79 -2.33
N MET A 406 4.28 27.78 -2.99
CA MET A 406 3.91 26.39 -2.74
C MET A 406 4.16 26.00 -1.28
N ALA A 407 5.32 26.35 -0.72
CA ALA A 407 5.64 26.08 0.69
C ALA A 407 4.67 26.78 1.67
N ARG A 408 4.27 28.02 1.40
CA ARG A 408 3.34 28.77 2.27
C ARG A 408 1.97 28.12 2.44
N ARG A 409 1.56 27.22 1.53
CA ARG A 409 0.32 26.43 1.66
C ARG A 409 0.36 25.44 2.82
N PHE A 410 1.56 25.12 3.33
CA PHE A 410 1.80 24.14 4.40
C PHE A 410 2.56 24.83 5.55
N PRO A 411 1.87 25.29 6.61
CA PRO A 411 2.50 26.04 7.69
C PRO A 411 3.71 25.32 8.29
N GLY A 412 4.84 26.03 8.37
CA GLY A 412 6.14 25.51 8.83
C GLY A 412 6.99 24.86 7.74
N SER A 413 6.46 24.63 6.55
CA SER A 413 7.19 24.00 5.43
C SER A 413 8.39 24.85 5.03
N LYS A 414 9.50 24.18 4.74
CA LYS A 414 10.65 24.80 4.08
C LYS A 414 10.44 24.76 2.57
N PRO A 415 10.65 25.87 1.83
CA PRO A 415 10.66 25.84 0.37
C PRO A 415 11.72 24.87 -0.13
N ALA A 416 11.31 23.99 -1.04
CA ALA A 416 12.20 22.97 -1.58
C ALA A 416 12.08 22.77 -3.09
N LEU A 417 13.15 22.33 -3.73
CA LEU A 417 13.16 21.98 -5.14
C LEU A 417 13.76 20.60 -5.38
N VAL A 418 13.17 19.88 -6.33
CA VAL A 418 13.89 18.83 -7.08
C VAL A 418 14.49 19.52 -8.29
N TRP A 419 15.82 19.65 -8.35
CA TRP A 419 16.54 20.34 -9.41
C TRP A 419 17.30 19.34 -10.27
N ILE A 420 16.85 19.13 -11.50
CA ILE A 420 17.48 18.17 -12.40
C ILE A 420 18.76 18.76 -12.99
N VAL A 421 19.87 18.11 -12.70
CA VAL A 421 21.22 18.48 -13.15
C VAL A 421 21.75 17.55 -14.24
N SER A 422 21.00 16.51 -14.61
CA SER A 422 21.29 15.71 -15.80
C SER A 422 20.03 15.15 -16.46
N THR A 423 20.05 15.03 -17.78
CA THR A 423 18.95 14.44 -18.56
C THR A 423 19.43 13.24 -19.38
N MET A 424 18.57 12.26 -19.60
CA MET A 424 18.87 11.16 -20.50
C MET A 424 18.84 11.65 -21.95
N GLU A 425 19.89 11.33 -22.69
CA GLU A 425 19.99 11.55 -24.13
C GLU A 425 20.15 10.23 -24.88
N ARG A 426 19.49 10.14 -26.04
CA ARG A 426 19.69 9.06 -26.99
C ARG A 426 20.83 9.44 -27.92
N ASP A 427 21.88 8.61 -27.97
CA ASP A 427 22.92 8.75 -28.98
C ASP A 427 22.87 7.61 -30.00
N ARG A 428 23.06 7.97 -31.27
CA ARG A 428 23.31 6.99 -32.34
C ARG A 428 24.80 6.78 -32.41
N ALA A 429 25.28 5.69 -31.81
CA ALA A 429 26.69 5.32 -31.84
C ALA A 429 27.27 5.26 -33.28
N ARG A 430 26.46 4.97 -34.32
CA ARG A 430 26.77 5.15 -35.75
C ARG A 430 25.50 5.40 -36.59
N LYS A 431 25.63 5.97 -37.80
CA LYS A 431 24.50 6.23 -38.74
C LYS A 431 23.79 4.95 -39.22
N ASP A 432 24.42 3.80 -39.06
CA ASP A 432 24.02 2.45 -39.48
C ASP A 432 23.75 1.48 -38.30
N ALA A 433 23.93 1.93 -37.05
CA ALA A 433 23.62 1.11 -35.87
C ALA A 433 22.11 0.99 -35.66
N GLN A 434 21.61 -0.24 -35.52
CA GLN A 434 20.19 -0.54 -35.26
C GLN A 434 19.78 -0.35 -33.78
N VAL A 435 20.72 -0.14 -32.87
CA VAL A 435 20.50 -0.03 -31.42
C VAL A 435 21.09 1.29 -30.92
N TYR A 436 20.30 2.12 -30.23
CA TYR A 436 20.78 3.37 -29.63
C TYR A 436 21.47 3.09 -28.30
N THR A 437 22.50 3.87 -27.97
CA THR A 437 23.09 3.90 -26.62
C THR A 437 22.53 5.09 -25.87
N SER A 438 22.04 4.90 -24.65
CA SER A 438 21.56 6.00 -23.79
C SER A 438 22.71 6.54 -22.94
N ARG A 439 22.91 7.85 -22.97
CA ARG A 439 23.92 8.56 -22.16
C ARG A 439 23.22 9.58 -21.28
N THR A 440 23.87 10.00 -20.21
CA THR A 440 23.38 11.12 -19.40
C THR A 440 24.11 12.39 -19.80
N ARG A 441 23.37 13.48 -19.96
CA ARG A 441 23.93 14.82 -20.20
C ARG A 441 23.86 15.62 -18.92
N LEU A 442 25.00 15.91 -18.32
CA LEU A 442 25.13 16.85 -17.22
C LEU A 442 24.96 18.28 -17.72
N THR A 443 24.26 19.11 -16.96
CA THR A 443 23.99 20.52 -17.31
C THR A 443 25.10 21.47 -16.89
N PHE A 444 26.33 20.96 -16.80
CA PHE A 444 27.54 21.71 -16.47
C PHE A 444 28.77 21.16 -17.20
N PRO A 445 29.88 21.94 -17.27
CA PRO A 445 31.11 21.55 -17.96
C PRO A 445 31.87 20.43 -17.25
N ALA A 446 32.64 19.67 -18.04
CA ALA A 446 33.50 18.63 -17.50
C ALA A 446 34.55 19.20 -16.54
N PRO A 447 34.97 18.43 -15.52
CA PRO A 447 36.17 18.75 -14.75
C PRO A 447 37.38 18.92 -15.68
N SER A 448 38.28 19.86 -15.35
CA SER A 448 39.43 20.17 -16.21
C SER A 448 40.25 18.92 -16.54
N GLY A 449 40.39 18.62 -17.83
CA GLY A 449 41.14 17.46 -18.33
C GLY A 449 40.38 16.12 -18.32
N GLY A 450 39.09 16.10 -17.99
CA GLY A 450 38.29 14.89 -17.82
C GLY A 450 37.33 14.52 -18.96
N GLU A 451 37.17 15.35 -19.99
CA GLU A 451 36.11 15.20 -21.02
C GLU A 451 36.05 13.82 -21.70
N ASN A 452 37.19 13.14 -21.86
CA ASN A 452 37.27 11.83 -22.50
C ASN A 452 37.32 10.64 -21.50
N ASN A 453 37.22 10.89 -20.19
CA ASN A 453 37.43 9.88 -19.16
C ASN A 453 36.14 9.29 -18.58
N TYR A 454 34.98 9.83 -18.96
CA TYR A 454 33.70 9.46 -18.36
C TYR A 454 32.80 8.73 -19.36
N GLU A 455 32.75 7.41 -19.25
CA GLU A 455 31.91 6.58 -20.10
C GLU A 455 30.41 6.87 -19.88
N ASN A 456 29.65 6.98 -20.97
CA ASN A 456 28.21 7.23 -20.97
C ASN A 456 27.76 8.57 -20.34
N ILE A 457 28.70 9.52 -20.18
CA ILE A 457 28.43 10.86 -19.65
C ILE A 457 28.81 11.91 -20.71
N VAL A 458 27.94 12.89 -20.91
CA VAL A 458 28.17 14.07 -21.75
C VAL A 458 28.03 15.31 -20.88
N PHE A 459 28.85 16.32 -21.14
CA PHE A 459 28.84 17.58 -20.39
C PHE A 459 28.29 18.73 -21.25
N ALA A 460 27.70 19.73 -20.61
CA ALA A 460 27.31 20.97 -21.27
C ALA A 460 28.47 21.96 -21.30
N ASP A 461 28.51 22.87 -22.28
CA ASP A 461 29.61 23.84 -22.41
C ASP A 461 29.57 24.93 -21.32
N SER A 462 28.42 25.10 -20.67
CA SER A 462 28.21 26.09 -19.60
C SER A 462 27.44 25.48 -18.43
N ASP A 463 27.60 26.09 -17.27
CA ASP A 463 26.89 25.70 -16.06
C ASP A 463 25.50 26.36 -16.04
N ALA A 464 24.45 25.55 -16.09
CA ALA A 464 23.07 26.02 -16.06
C ALA A 464 22.49 26.17 -14.64
N ASN A 465 23.21 25.74 -13.60
CA ASN A 465 22.65 25.56 -12.26
C ASN A 465 23.19 26.57 -11.24
N GLU A 466 24.47 26.93 -11.34
CA GLU A 466 25.19 27.72 -10.34
C GLU A 466 24.45 29.00 -9.92
N ALA A 467 23.99 29.81 -10.89
CA ALA A 467 23.29 31.06 -10.62
C ALA A 467 21.96 30.87 -9.86
N TYR A 468 21.30 29.71 -10.00
CA TYR A 468 20.09 29.39 -9.25
C TYR A 468 20.43 28.92 -7.83
N LEU A 469 21.43 28.05 -7.68
CA LEU A 469 21.85 27.49 -6.39
C LEU A 469 22.36 28.58 -5.44
N GLU A 470 23.10 29.58 -5.94
CA GLU A 470 23.54 30.72 -5.12
C GLU A 470 22.37 31.51 -4.52
N GLU A 471 21.30 31.75 -5.31
CA GLU A 471 20.12 32.46 -4.80
C GLU A 471 19.28 31.57 -3.88
N PHE A 472 19.24 30.26 -4.12
CA PHE A 472 18.60 29.31 -3.20
C PHE A 472 19.32 29.25 -1.85
N ASP A 473 20.66 29.35 -1.83
CA ASP A 473 21.43 29.49 -0.59
C ASP A 473 21.04 30.77 0.16
N ARG A 474 21.02 31.92 -0.54
CA ARG A 474 20.64 33.22 0.03
C ARG A 474 19.22 33.22 0.60
N ALA A 475 18.30 32.49 -0.05
CA ALA A 475 16.91 32.37 0.37
C ALA A 475 16.67 31.28 1.44
N GLY A 476 17.67 30.44 1.75
CA GLY A 476 17.55 29.34 2.70
C GLY A 476 16.65 28.19 2.22
N TYR A 477 16.60 27.97 0.90
CA TYR A 477 15.79 26.91 0.29
C TYR A 477 16.49 25.56 0.42
N GLN A 478 15.77 24.47 0.18
CA GLN A 478 16.32 23.11 0.20
C GLN A 478 16.27 22.48 -1.18
N VAL A 479 17.37 21.94 -1.66
CA VAL A 479 17.50 21.46 -3.04
C VAL A 479 17.97 20.01 -3.04
N TRP A 480 17.22 19.18 -3.74
CA TRP A 480 17.68 17.88 -4.19
C TRP A 480 18.28 17.99 -5.59
N LEU A 481 19.50 17.51 -5.78
CA LEU A 481 20.12 17.44 -7.10
C LEU A 481 19.78 16.10 -7.75
N GLN A 482 18.92 16.10 -8.76
CA GLN A 482 18.45 14.88 -9.43
C GLN A 482 19.21 14.62 -10.73
N VAL A 483 19.53 13.34 -11.00
CA VAL A 483 20.04 12.86 -12.29
C VAL A 483 19.05 11.91 -12.98
N GLU A 484 19.06 11.95 -14.31
CA GLU A 484 18.53 10.89 -15.18
C GLU A 484 19.74 10.08 -15.70
N PRO A 485 20.10 8.96 -15.05
CA PRO A 485 21.45 8.41 -15.16
C PRO A 485 21.75 7.67 -16.46
N ALA A 486 20.74 7.19 -17.20
CA ALA A 486 20.94 6.36 -18.39
C ALA A 486 21.92 5.19 -18.10
N MET A 487 22.90 4.95 -18.97
CA MET A 487 23.94 3.93 -18.78
C MET A 487 25.14 4.40 -17.94
N ALA A 488 25.14 5.60 -17.39
CA ALA A 488 26.26 6.08 -16.59
C ALA A 488 26.39 5.33 -15.25
N ASP A 489 27.63 5.25 -14.77
CA ASP A 489 27.92 4.71 -13.44
C ASP A 489 27.44 5.69 -12.35
N LEU A 490 26.53 5.24 -11.48
CA LEU A 490 25.91 6.11 -10.47
C LEU A 490 26.90 6.64 -9.42
N PRO A 491 27.83 5.83 -8.85
CA PRO A 491 28.89 6.34 -7.99
C PRO A 491 29.68 7.49 -8.64
N THR A 492 30.05 7.33 -9.92
CA THR A 492 30.74 8.37 -10.69
C THR A 492 29.88 9.63 -10.84
N LEU A 493 28.59 9.50 -11.16
CA LEU A 493 27.68 10.66 -11.24
C LEU A 493 27.51 11.38 -9.89
N ILE A 494 27.39 10.63 -8.79
CA ILE A 494 27.31 11.20 -7.45
C ILE A 494 28.54 12.06 -7.19
N ASP A 495 29.74 11.56 -7.49
CA ASP A 495 30.97 12.32 -7.28
C ASP A 495 31.05 13.57 -8.14
N LEU A 496 30.75 13.47 -9.44
CA LEU A 496 30.80 14.60 -10.35
C LEU A 496 29.85 15.73 -9.95
N VAL A 497 28.61 15.37 -9.58
CA VAL A 497 27.60 16.34 -9.16
C VAL A 497 27.93 16.93 -7.79
N MET A 498 28.36 16.11 -6.84
CA MET A 498 28.68 16.57 -5.48
C MET A 498 29.96 17.39 -5.44
N GLU A 499 31.00 17.01 -6.16
CA GLU A 499 32.22 17.81 -6.29
C GLU A 499 31.91 19.23 -6.77
N ARG A 500 30.96 19.35 -7.71
CA ARG A 500 30.54 20.63 -8.25
C ARG A 500 29.69 21.44 -7.27
N TYR A 501 28.68 20.82 -6.66
CA TYR A 501 27.59 21.56 -6.01
C TYR A 501 27.44 21.32 -4.49
N SER A 502 28.18 20.41 -3.86
CA SER A 502 28.01 20.13 -2.42
C SER A 502 28.40 21.30 -1.50
N ARG A 503 29.10 22.31 -2.04
CA ARG A 503 29.43 23.55 -1.33
C ARG A 503 28.21 24.42 -1.03
N HIS A 504 27.11 24.23 -1.76
CA HIS A 504 25.88 25.01 -1.57
C HIS A 504 25.12 24.50 -0.34
N PRO A 505 24.95 25.31 0.72
CA PRO A 505 24.18 24.91 1.90
C PRO A 505 22.71 24.58 1.63
N CYS A 506 22.14 25.02 0.51
CA CYS A 506 20.78 24.63 0.11
C CYS A 506 20.69 23.15 -0.29
N VAL A 507 21.80 22.51 -0.72
CA VAL A 507 21.78 21.11 -1.17
C VAL A 507 21.59 20.18 0.03
N ILE A 508 20.54 19.37 -0.02
CA ILE A 508 20.21 18.41 1.06
C ILE A 508 20.49 16.95 0.70
N GLY A 509 20.80 16.69 -0.56
CA GLY A 509 21.06 15.33 -1.02
C GLY A 509 21.00 15.17 -2.53
N PHE A 510 20.94 13.91 -2.95
CA PHE A 510 20.98 13.48 -4.34
C PHE A 510 19.70 12.72 -4.70
N GLY A 511 19.26 12.84 -5.94
CA GLY A 511 18.10 12.16 -6.48
C GLY A 511 18.45 11.32 -7.69
N VAL A 512 17.92 10.11 -7.76
CA VAL A 512 18.02 9.26 -8.95
C VAL A 512 16.62 9.04 -9.52
N ASP A 513 16.44 9.42 -10.78
CA ASP A 513 15.29 9.01 -11.56
C ASP A 513 15.51 7.58 -12.06
N VAL A 514 14.89 6.61 -11.37
CA VAL A 514 15.15 5.18 -11.61
C VAL A 514 14.53 4.71 -12.92
N GLU A 515 13.56 5.46 -13.48
CA GLU A 515 13.00 5.19 -14.82
C GLU A 515 14.13 5.09 -15.86
N TRP A 516 15.15 5.93 -15.68
CA TRP A 516 16.28 6.02 -16.59
C TRP A 516 17.50 5.21 -16.14
N HIS A 517 17.44 4.46 -15.04
CA HIS A 517 18.56 3.66 -14.56
C HIS A 517 18.84 2.48 -15.48
N ARG A 518 20.00 2.48 -16.16
CA ARG A 518 20.38 1.46 -17.14
C ARG A 518 19.31 1.24 -18.21
N TRP A 519 18.63 2.32 -18.60
CA TRP A 519 17.53 2.26 -19.55
C TRP A 519 17.96 1.65 -20.88
N SER A 520 17.21 0.64 -21.33
CA SER A 520 17.40 -0.04 -22.61
C SER A 520 16.27 0.32 -23.58
N GLU A 521 16.60 0.52 -24.85
CA GLU A 521 15.58 0.76 -25.88
C GLU A 521 14.84 -0.51 -26.28
N GLN A 522 15.50 -1.66 -26.18
CA GLN A 522 14.92 -2.97 -26.49
C GLN A 522 13.71 -3.27 -25.59
N ASP A 523 13.85 -2.99 -24.30
CA ASP A 523 12.82 -3.25 -23.30
C ASP A 523 11.97 -2.00 -23.02
N ASN A 524 12.41 -0.84 -23.51
CA ASN A 524 11.86 0.48 -23.23
C ASN A 524 11.67 0.71 -21.72
N GLU A 525 12.65 0.27 -20.92
CA GLU A 525 12.53 0.22 -19.47
C GLU A 525 13.90 0.33 -18.78
N GLY A 526 13.89 0.89 -17.57
CA GLY A 526 15.02 0.86 -16.65
C GLY A 526 15.13 -0.44 -15.85
N VAL A 527 16.32 -0.68 -15.32
CA VAL A 527 16.64 -1.81 -14.43
C VAL A 527 16.28 -1.46 -12.99
N ALA A 528 15.69 -2.42 -12.27
CA ALA A 528 15.38 -2.24 -10.85
C ALA A 528 16.65 -2.07 -10.01
N VAL A 529 16.58 -1.20 -9.00
CA VAL A 529 17.68 -0.96 -8.05
C VAL A 529 17.59 -1.94 -6.90
N THR A 530 18.67 -2.67 -6.66
CA THR A 530 18.80 -3.61 -5.54
C THR A 530 19.13 -2.92 -4.22
N ASP A 531 18.91 -3.62 -3.10
CA ASP A 531 19.30 -3.15 -1.76
C ASP A 531 20.81 -2.83 -1.66
N ASP A 532 21.67 -3.65 -2.26
CA ASP A 532 23.12 -3.46 -2.21
C ASP A 532 23.58 -2.27 -3.06
N GLN A 533 22.97 -2.05 -4.23
CA GLN A 533 23.25 -0.86 -5.04
C GLN A 533 22.84 0.41 -4.29
N ALA A 534 21.64 0.44 -3.70
CA ALA A 534 21.19 1.60 -2.95
C ALA A 534 22.06 1.87 -1.71
N ARG A 535 22.50 0.82 -0.99
CA ARG A 535 23.45 0.97 0.12
C ARG A 535 24.76 1.57 -0.36
N LEU A 536 25.33 1.05 -1.45
CA LEU A 536 26.57 1.58 -2.04
C LEU A 536 26.44 3.06 -2.42
N TRP A 537 25.31 3.46 -3.02
CA TRP A 537 25.08 4.85 -3.42
C TRP A 537 24.92 5.79 -2.22
N VAL A 538 24.22 5.35 -1.16
CA VAL A 538 24.13 6.10 0.10
C VAL A 538 25.51 6.26 0.75
N GLU A 539 26.30 5.19 0.82
CA GLU A 539 27.66 5.22 1.36
C GLU A 539 28.56 6.15 0.55
N ARG A 540 28.44 6.16 -0.79
CA ARG A 540 29.20 7.07 -1.65
C ARG A 540 28.81 8.53 -1.41
N LEU A 541 27.52 8.82 -1.37
CA LEU A 541 26.99 10.16 -1.13
C LEU A 541 27.39 10.72 0.23
N ARG A 542 27.32 9.91 1.29
CA ARG A 542 27.64 10.34 2.66
C ARG A 542 29.12 10.66 2.90
N ARG A 543 30.01 10.33 1.97
CA ARG A 543 31.42 10.80 2.00
C ARG A 543 31.53 12.32 1.79
N TRP A 544 30.56 12.91 1.09
CA TRP A 544 30.49 14.35 0.86
C TRP A 544 29.87 15.07 2.07
N ASN A 545 28.79 14.51 2.62
CA ASN A 545 28.19 14.97 3.86
C ASN A 545 27.42 13.83 4.53
N PRO A 546 27.75 13.42 5.77
CA PRO A 546 27.06 12.34 6.48
C PRO A 546 25.54 12.56 6.66
N GLY A 547 25.09 13.81 6.61
CA GLY A 547 23.69 14.19 6.72
C GLY A 547 22.89 14.14 5.41
N TYR A 548 23.53 13.88 4.26
CA TYR A 548 22.82 13.77 2.99
C TYR A 548 21.95 12.52 2.93
N LEU A 549 20.81 12.70 2.25
CA LEU A 549 19.89 11.65 1.89
C LEU A 549 20.00 11.37 0.39
N LEU A 550 19.67 10.14 0.00
CA LEU A 550 19.48 9.74 -1.39
C LEU A 550 18.00 9.50 -1.61
N PHE A 551 17.36 10.23 -2.53
CA PHE A 551 16.04 9.83 -2.99
C PHE A 551 16.13 8.95 -4.23
N LEU A 552 15.25 7.95 -4.31
CA LEU A 552 14.98 7.18 -5.51
C LEU A 552 13.55 7.46 -5.97
N LYS A 553 13.38 7.80 -7.25
CA LYS A 553 12.09 8.15 -7.85
C LYS A 553 11.67 7.12 -8.89
N HIS A 554 10.41 6.68 -8.83
CA HIS A 554 9.74 5.85 -9.82
C HIS A 554 8.23 5.82 -9.54
N TRP A 555 7.39 5.42 -10.49
CA TRP A 555 5.96 5.14 -10.23
C TRP A 555 5.72 3.69 -9.76
N GLU A 556 6.51 2.75 -10.27
CA GLU A 556 6.48 1.35 -9.84
C GLU A 556 7.43 1.05 -8.67
N ALA A 557 6.88 0.77 -7.49
CA ALA A 557 7.65 0.52 -6.27
C ALA A 557 8.61 -0.69 -6.36
N ARG A 558 8.37 -1.62 -7.29
CA ARG A 558 9.19 -2.83 -7.52
C ARG A 558 10.51 -2.54 -8.23
N LYS A 559 10.63 -1.37 -8.85
CA LYS A 559 11.89 -0.89 -9.43
C LYS A 559 12.84 -0.34 -8.37
N LEU A 560 12.39 -0.22 -7.13
CA LEU A 560 13.14 0.34 -6.02
C LEU A 560 13.55 -0.75 -4.99
N PRO A 561 14.57 -0.48 -4.15
CA PRO A 561 15.10 -1.43 -3.18
C PRO A 561 14.02 -2.08 -2.28
N PRO A 562 13.90 -3.41 -2.26
CA PRO A 562 12.80 -4.08 -1.58
C PRO A 562 12.85 -3.94 -0.05
N ALA A 563 14.03 -3.83 0.57
CA ALA A 563 14.18 -3.85 2.02
C ALA A 563 15.14 -2.81 2.63
N TYR A 564 16.14 -2.32 1.93
CA TYR A 564 17.07 -1.32 2.46
C TYR A 564 16.40 0.05 2.62
N ARG A 565 16.64 0.73 3.75
CA ARG A 565 15.91 1.96 4.15
C ARG A 565 16.80 3.09 4.69
N ASP A 566 18.00 2.79 5.17
CA ASP A 566 18.88 3.81 5.78
C ASP A 566 19.38 4.82 4.75
N GLY A 567 19.23 6.11 5.05
CA GLY A 567 19.63 7.21 4.19
C GLY A 567 18.77 7.38 2.93
N LEU A 568 17.70 6.60 2.77
CA LEU A 568 16.82 6.65 1.61
C LEU A 568 15.54 7.44 1.85
N ALA A 569 15.14 8.18 0.82
CA ALA A 569 13.78 8.67 0.61
C ALA A 569 13.22 8.10 -0.70
N PHE A 570 11.90 7.97 -0.82
CA PHE A 570 11.27 7.39 -2.02
C PHE A 570 10.23 8.35 -2.59
N ILE A 571 10.41 8.78 -3.84
CA ILE A 571 9.51 9.72 -4.50
C ILE A 571 8.62 8.97 -5.50
N ASP A 572 7.30 9.11 -5.34
CA ASP A 572 6.32 8.66 -6.32
C ASP A 572 6.06 9.79 -7.33
N ASP A 573 6.08 9.45 -8.61
CA ASP A 573 5.78 10.35 -9.71
C ASP A 573 4.67 9.83 -10.64
N SER A 574 3.84 8.92 -10.14
CA SER A 574 2.64 8.41 -10.81
C SER A 574 1.73 9.54 -11.27
N GLN A 575 1.04 9.30 -12.39
CA GLN A 575 0.13 10.23 -13.05
C GLN A 575 -0.95 9.46 -13.81
N ILE A 576 -1.85 10.17 -14.50
CA ILE A 576 -3.00 9.65 -15.26
C ILE A 576 -4.15 9.22 -14.33
N PHE A 577 -4.29 9.94 -13.21
CA PHE A 577 -5.40 9.76 -12.29
C PHE A 577 -6.67 10.43 -12.80
N LYS A 578 -7.83 9.83 -12.52
CA LYS A 578 -9.15 10.36 -12.88
C LYS A 578 -9.78 11.20 -11.78
N SER A 579 -9.25 11.14 -10.56
CA SER A 579 -9.81 11.84 -9.40
C SER A 579 -8.81 12.04 -8.27
N LEU A 580 -9.17 12.88 -7.30
CA LEU A 580 -8.44 13.04 -6.03
C LEU A 580 -8.36 11.73 -5.25
N ASP A 581 -9.40 10.91 -5.27
CA ASP A 581 -9.43 9.65 -4.52
C ASP A 581 -8.42 8.64 -5.07
N GLU A 582 -8.22 8.61 -6.39
CA GLU A 582 -7.26 7.71 -7.05
C GLU A 582 -5.81 8.07 -6.69
N ILE A 583 -5.42 9.35 -6.79
CA ILE A 583 -4.06 9.80 -6.43
C ILE A 583 -3.78 9.60 -4.92
N VAL A 584 -4.77 9.87 -4.07
CA VAL A 584 -4.65 9.67 -2.62
C VAL A 584 -4.48 8.20 -2.29
N LEU A 585 -5.22 7.30 -2.97
CA LEU A 585 -5.09 5.87 -2.78
C LEU A 585 -3.71 5.36 -3.22
N GLU A 586 -3.21 5.81 -4.37
CA GLU A 586 -1.89 5.45 -4.87
C GLU A 586 -0.79 5.85 -3.89
N PHE A 587 -0.81 7.12 -3.48
CA PHE A 587 0.23 7.67 -2.60
C PHE A 587 0.15 7.09 -1.18
N ALA A 588 -1.04 6.70 -0.71
CA ALA A 588 -1.17 5.94 0.52
C ALA A 588 -0.50 4.56 0.42
N ARG A 589 -0.59 3.88 -0.73
CA ARG A 589 0.07 2.59 -0.97
C ARG A 589 1.58 2.74 -1.06
N TRP A 590 2.06 3.76 -1.77
CA TRP A 590 3.48 4.12 -1.81
C TRP A 590 4.06 4.36 -0.42
N SER A 591 3.38 5.20 0.37
CA SER A 591 3.70 5.47 1.78
C SER A 591 3.82 4.19 2.60
N ARG A 592 2.87 3.26 2.46
CA ARG A 592 2.91 1.96 3.14
C ARG A 592 4.08 1.11 2.66
N TRP A 593 4.29 0.99 1.36
CA TRP A 593 5.32 0.12 0.77
C TRP A 593 6.73 0.44 1.29
N PHE A 594 7.04 1.73 1.42
CA PHE A 594 8.35 2.21 1.86
C PHE A 594 8.45 2.54 3.35
N TYR A 595 7.37 2.35 4.12
CA TYR A 595 7.40 2.58 5.57
C TYR A 595 8.54 1.77 6.23
N PRO A 596 9.33 2.36 7.15
CA PRO A 596 9.19 3.71 7.72
C PRO A 596 10.00 4.81 7.02
N SER A 597 10.63 4.56 5.87
CA SER A 597 11.42 5.59 5.18
C SER A 597 10.57 6.81 4.81
N PRO A 598 11.18 8.01 4.76
CA PRO A 598 10.52 9.19 4.21
C PRO A 598 10.05 8.96 2.78
N VAL A 599 8.88 9.48 2.44
CA VAL A 599 8.36 9.47 1.06
C VAL A 599 8.05 10.88 0.57
N GLY A 600 8.18 11.07 -0.74
CA GLY A 600 7.81 12.32 -1.41
C GLY A 600 6.87 12.06 -2.58
N PHE A 601 6.19 13.11 -3.04
CA PHE A 601 5.21 13.00 -4.12
C PHE A 601 5.38 14.12 -5.13
N GLN A 602 5.44 13.76 -6.42
CA GLN A 602 5.32 14.69 -7.53
C GLN A 602 3.89 14.65 -8.08
N PHE A 603 3.28 15.81 -8.25
CA PHE A 603 1.89 15.91 -8.71
C PHE A 603 1.62 17.20 -9.47
N GLY A 604 0.42 17.32 -10.05
CA GLY A 604 0.04 18.43 -10.90
C GLY A 604 0.31 18.19 -12.38
N TYR A 605 0.47 16.93 -12.79
CA TYR A 605 0.73 16.58 -14.19
C TYR A 605 -0.40 17.04 -15.14
N PRO A 606 -0.09 17.33 -16.42
CA PRO A 606 -1.08 17.68 -17.43
C PRO A 606 -2.17 16.62 -17.63
N SER A 607 -1.82 15.33 -17.50
CA SER A 607 -2.77 14.21 -17.60
C SER A 607 -3.90 14.29 -16.58
N ASP A 608 -3.60 14.84 -15.41
CA ASP A 608 -4.51 14.88 -14.25
C ASP A 608 -5.31 16.18 -14.21
N ARG A 609 -4.96 17.13 -15.08
CA ARG A 609 -5.59 18.45 -15.22
C ARG A 609 -7.11 18.41 -15.30
N PRO A 610 -7.75 17.46 -16.01
CA PRO A 610 -9.21 17.42 -16.11
C PRO A 610 -9.95 17.44 -14.77
N TRP A 611 -9.39 16.84 -13.71
CA TRP A 611 -10.01 16.83 -12.39
C TRP A 611 -9.42 17.87 -11.44
N TRP A 612 -8.09 18.05 -11.39
CA TRP A 612 -7.50 18.94 -10.39
C TRP A 612 -7.81 20.41 -10.66
N GLN A 613 -8.02 20.82 -11.92
CA GLN A 613 -8.37 22.21 -12.25
C GLN A 613 -9.72 22.66 -11.65
N LYS A 614 -10.53 21.70 -11.17
CA LYS A 614 -11.83 21.95 -10.53
C LYS A 614 -11.69 22.26 -9.03
N LEU A 615 -10.51 22.05 -8.46
CA LEU A 615 -10.22 22.36 -7.06
C LEU A 615 -9.98 23.85 -6.87
N SER A 616 -10.24 24.35 -5.66
CA SER A 616 -10.07 25.76 -5.32
C SER A 616 -8.61 26.20 -5.29
N ASP A 617 -7.76 25.39 -4.68
CA ASP A 617 -6.31 25.59 -4.64
C ASP A 617 -5.67 24.23 -4.86
N PRO A 618 -5.53 23.78 -6.13
CA PRO A 618 -5.15 22.41 -6.45
C PRO A 618 -3.87 21.95 -5.72
N PRO A 619 -2.77 22.73 -5.66
CA PRO A 619 -1.59 22.31 -4.91
C PRO A 619 -1.86 22.07 -3.41
N ALA A 620 -2.65 22.94 -2.78
CA ALA A 620 -2.94 22.85 -1.36
C ALA A 620 -3.98 21.76 -1.03
N ASP A 621 -5.02 21.65 -1.85
CA ASP A 621 -6.10 20.68 -1.68
C ASP A 621 -5.59 19.25 -1.86
N ILE A 622 -4.78 19.00 -2.90
CA ILE A 622 -4.14 17.70 -3.13
C ILE A 622 -3.12 17.40 -2.03
N GLY A 623 -2.20 18.32 -1.76
CA GLY A 623 -1.15 18.09 -0.76
C GLY A 623 -1.71 17.79 0.63
N ARG A 624 -2.77 18.48 1.07
CA ARG A 624 -3.45 18.16 2.34
C ARG A 624 -4.07 16.77 2.34
N ALA A 625 -4.70 16.36 1.24
CA ALA A 625 -5.30 15.03 1.14
C ALA A 625 -4.24 13.92 1.21
N ILE A 626 -3.06 14.14 0.61
CA ILE A 626 -1.91 13.22 0.68
C ILE A 626 -1.40 13.10 2.12
N LEU A 627 -1.16 14.23 2.81
CA LEU A 627 -0.65 14.23 4.18
C LEU A 627 -1.59 13.52 5.17
N GLU A 628 -2.90 13.49 4.90
CA GLU A 628 -3.87 12.77 5.73
C GLU A 628 -3.71 11.23 5.65
N VAL A 629 -3.13 10.71 4.57
CA VAL A 629 -3.00 9.26 4.32
C VAL A 629 -1.56 8.74 4.30
N ALA A 630 -0.57 9.63 4.19
CA ALA A 630 0.85 9.32 4.11
C ALA A 630 1.63 9.91 5.31
N PRO A 631 1.63 9.24 6.48
CA PRO A 631 2.22 9.80 7.71
C PRO A 631 3.75 9.95 7.68
N ASN A 632 4.44 9.28 6.77
CA ASN A 632 5.88 9.41 6.50
C ASN A 632 6.17 10.34 5.31
N CYS A 633 5.20 11.12 4.84
CA CYS A 633 5.41 12.12 3.79
C CYS A 633 6.36 13.22 4.30
N SER A 634 7.48 13.40 3.61
CA SER A 634 8.48 14.43 3.86
C SER A 634 8.57 15.48 2.76
N ASP A 635 8.07 15.21 1.56
CA ASP A 635 8.22 16.11 0.41
C ASP A 635 6.97 16.16 -0.49
N LEU A 636 6.58 17.36 -0.91
CA LEU A 636 5.49 17.62 -1.87
C LEU A 636 5.99 18.55 -2.98
N PHE A 637 6.03 18.05 -4.22
CA PHE A 637 6.53 18.81 -5.36
C PHE A 637 5.45 18.96 -6.44
N TRP A 638 5.11 20.21 -6.78
CA TRP A 638 4.33 20.48 -7.98
C TRP A 638 5.25 20.44 -9.20
N VAL A 639 4.83 19.77 -10.28
CA VAL A 639 5.66 19.62 -11.48
C VAL A 639 5.69 20.87 -12.35
N ASP A 640 6.83 21.11 -12.99
CA ASP A 640 7.09 22.24 -13.88
C ASP A 640 6.22 22.30 -15.14
N PHE A 641 5.65 21.16 -15.57
CA PHE A 641 4.79 21.08 -16.75
C PHE A 641 3.54 21.98 -16.70
N THR A 642 3.01 22.22 -15.50
CA THR A 642 1.77 22.99 -15.28
C THR A 642 1.97 24.13 -14.28
N MET A 643 3.18 24.35 -13.78
CA MET A 643 3.45 25.36 -12.75
C MET A 643 3.00 26.77 -13.19
N LYS A 644 3.13 27.12 -14.47
CA LYS A 644 2.69 28.44 -15.00
C LYS A 644 1.16 28.63 -14.99
N GLU A 645 0.39 27.54 -14.86
CA GLU A 645 -1.07 27.62 -14.69
C GLU A 645 -1.45 27.98 -13.25
N ILE A 646 -0.60 27.63 -12.29
CA ILE A 646 -0.78 27.95 -10.87
C ILE A 646 -0.13 29.29 -10.53
N TRP A 647 1.08 29.52 -11.04
CA TRP A 647 1.90 30.70 -10.83
C TRP A 647 2.19 31.38 -12.18
N PRO A 648 1.25 32.14 -12.75
CA PRO A 648 1.49 32.82 -14.02
C PRO A 648 2.62 33.85 -13.89
N GLU A 649 3.42 34.00 -14.93
CA GLU A 649 4.42 35.07 -15.00
C GLU A 649 3.71 36.43 -14.93
N LYS A 650 4.23 37.33 -14.09
CA LYS A 650 3.73 38.71 -14.05
C LYS A 650 4.06 39.35 -15.39
N LYS A 651 3.02 39.79 -16.10
CA LYS A 651 3.16 40.52 -17.37
C LYS A 651 3.83 41.86 -17.19
#